data_AF-A0A0T9LR37-F1
#
_entry.id   AF-A0A0T9LR37-F1
#
_cell.length_a   1.000
_cell.length_b   1.000
_cell.length_c   1.000
_cell.angle_alpha   90.00
_cell.angle_beta   90.00
_cell.angle_gamma   90.00
#
_symmetry.space_group_name_H-M   'P 1'
#
loop_
_entity.id
_entity.type
_entity.pdbx_description
1 polymer ?
#
loop_
_entity_poly.entity_id
_entity_poly.type
_entity_poly.pdbx_seq_one_letter_code
_entity_poly.pdbx_strand_id
1 'polypeptide(L)'
;MYNAFTTLLRPLHRHRITLLALLISGLSVNPVLADTQYDSLIIQARSGDTAPVLDYLQKESKSGPLNSGQVDDWLQIAGWAGRDQEVIEVYERYHSSMNLSSRGLASAARAYRNEKRWDQALALWQSSLKKDPTNPDLITGMIMTQADSGRGGEALQQAKDLAARDPSAKNYMTLSYLNRATNRNYDALQASSEAVRLAPESEEVLKNHLEILQRNRIADPALQLAKENPKLVTAEQYRQLERDAAAEQVRMAVLPTRSETERFYIADQALADYQDLLTRWSKDPEAQADYQRARIDRLGALLVRRNTEQLIKEYEGMEAEGYKMPDYARRWAASAYIDRRMPEKAAPILTSLYYADGKTFRNSDDLLDADDLYYALNESEQLDKAHQFAKNYSEQTPYQVGVYGLPGKEPNDDWMEGQTLLVQSLVALNDLPAAQKKLETLSSTAPANQNLRIALASVYLARDLPRKSEQELKAIESLAPRSLILERAQAETAMDLQEWHQMELLTDDVITRSPEDVPSQELDRQRKVHNMYELRVTGNRTISSNSPISGNKDFGVETLLYSPPIAENWRVFGGGSYDNAQFEEGKGINRAMRLGGEWTSRDHWVEAEVNNQNYGFGNKTGARLSTWYDFNDHWRVGGQVERLAKETPLRALKNNISANSASAYVFWKADDRRDAEFSVTPSRFSDGNNRWEYEFNARQRIWTGPYLTADLSLGLASSHNTKEDVIYYNPKSDFTYVPAITLNHIMYRHYKTVWSQQIQFGVGGYWEKNYGNGLVTTAGYGQRIQWNDVVDTGVAVTYDKRPYDGAREHDLSLAFDLNYRF
;
A
#
# COMPACT_ATOMS: atom_id res chain seq x y z
N MET A 1 38.09 7.69 31.83
CA MET A 1 39.37 7.20 31.22
C MET A 1 39.43 7.84 29.84
N TYR A 2 40.35 8.73 29.46
CA TYR A 2 41.66 9.13 29.97
C TYR A 2 41.86 10.63 29.66
N ASN A 3 42.68 11.28 30.50
CA ASN A 3 43.08 12.69 30.63
C ASN A 3 43.63 13.35 29.33
N ALA A 4 43.50 14.65 29.04
CA ALA A 4 43.84 15.90 29.77
C ALA A 4 45.35 16.23 29.86
N PHE A 5 45.73 17.44 29.40
CA PHE A 5 46.93 18.24 29.76
C PHE A 5 46.58 19.73 29.48
N THR A 6 46.14 20.53 30.47
CA THR A 6 46.87 21.46 31.39
C THR A 6 47.58 22.67 30.74
N THR A 7 47.12 23.93 30.93
CA THR A 7 47.34 24.92 32.03
C THR A 7 48.62 25.77 31.84
N LEU A 8 48.57 27.11 31.87
CA LEU A 8 48.99 28.06 32.95
C LEU A 8 49.08 29.46 32.27
N LEU A 9 48.95 30.66 32.85
CA LEU A 9 48.57 31.24 34.14
C LEU A 9 48.41 32.77 33.92
N ARG A 10 47.47 33.35 34.68
CA ARG A 10 47.21 34.77 35.04
C ARG A 10 48.39 35.43 35.81
N PRO A 11 48.32 36.64 36.45
CA PRO A 11 47.45 37.85 36.36
C PRO A 11 48.20 39.22 36.61
N LEU A 12 47.43 40.33 36.74
CA LEU A 12 47.52 41.47 37.73
C LEU A 12 47.55 42.89 37.12
N HIS A 13 46.48 43.69 37.34
CA HIS A 13 46.40 44.92 38.20
C HIS A 13 47.00 46.18 37.55
N ARG A 14 46.55 47.44 37.75
CA ARG A 14 45.39 48.14 38.33
C ARG A 14 45.61 49.62 37.94
N HIS A 15 44.57 50.46 38.03
CA HIS A 15 44.48 51.89 37.71
C HIS A 15 45.67 52.83 37.99
N ARG A 16 45.77 53.92 37.21
CA ARG A 16 46.01 55.28 37.74
C ARG A 16 45.55 56.40 36.78
N ILE A 17 44.96 57.41 37.40
CA ILE A 17 44.44 58.70 36.93
C ILE A 17 45.58 59.73 36.89
N THR A 18 45.66 60.61 35.87
CA THR A 18 46.01 62.08 35.91
C THR A 18 46.10 62.62 34.46
N LEU A 19 45.28 63.56 33.97
CA LEU A 19 45.21 65.04 34.13
C LEU A 19 46.33 65.86 33.44
N LEU A 20 45.89 66.77 32.53
CA LEU A 20 46.51 68.03 32.04
C LEU A 20 47.82 67.94 31.20
N ALA A 21 48.17 68.79 30.23
CA ALA A 21 47.62 70.02 29.63
C ALA A 21 48.36 70.34 28.30
N LEU A 22 47.71 71.12 27.43
CA LEU A 22 48.22 72.15 26.48
C LEU A 22 49.62 72.03 25.84
N LEU A 23 49.65 72.10 24.50
CA LEU A 23 50.35 73.19 23.79
C LEU A 23 49.85 73.39 22.36
N ILE A 24 49.77 74.67 22.00
CA ILE A 24 49.19 75.33 20.84
C ILE A 24 50.27 75.53 19.76
N SER A 25 49.90 75.31 18.49
CA SER A 25 50.33 76.06 17.28
C SER A 25 49.86 75.23 16.07
N GLY A 26 49.04 75.69 15.12
CA GLY A 26 48.85 77.03 14.59
C GLY A 26 49.11 76.95 13.09
N LEU A 27 48.09 76.68 12.28
CA LEU A 27 48.05 77.00 10.84
C LEU A 27 46.59 77.30 10.47
N SER A 28 46.43 78.52 9.96
CA SER A 28 45.21 79.24 9.61
C SER A 28 44.39 78.60 8.48
N VAL A 29 43.10 78.40 8.73
CA VAL A 29 42.06 78.17 7.72
C VAL A 29 41.04 79.31 7.84
N ASN A 30 40.66 79.89 6.70
CA ASN A 30 39.64 80.94 6.58
C ASN A 30 38.30 80.46 7.17
N PRO A 31 37.56 81.27 7.96
CA PRO A 31 36.24 80.89 8.43
C PRO A 31 35.20 81.19 7.34
N VAL A 32 34.59 80.13 6.81
CA VAL A 32 33.21 80.20 6.32
C VAL A 32 32.32 80.08 7.56
N LEU A 33 31.38 81.00 7.73
CA LEU A 33 30.38 80.97 8.81
C LEU A 33 29.60 79.65 8.78
N ALA A 34 29.72 78.85 9.84
CA ALA A 34 28.87 77.67 10.07
C ALA A 34 27.53 78.12 10.69
N ASP A 35 26.41 77.69 10.13
CA ASP A 35 25.07 77.98 10.65
C ASP A 35 24.71 76.99 11.77
N THR A 36 24.99 77.38 13.01
CA THR A 36 24.74 76.58 14.22
C THR A 36 23.28 76.14 14.40
N GLN A 37 22.32 76.79 13.73
CA GLN A 37 20.92 76.43 13.80
C GLN A 37 20.61 75.22 12.90
N TYR A 38 21.14 75.17 11.68
CA TYR A 38 20.91 74.07 10.75
C TYR A 38 21.50 72.75 11.26
N ASP A 39 22.72 72.78 11.82
CA ASP A 39 23.36 71.59 12.37
C ASP A 39 22.55 70.98 13.54
N SER A 40 21.90 71.82 14.35
CA SER A 40 21.04 71.35 15.44
C SER A 40 19.81 70.60 14.93
N LEU A 41 19.22 71.04 13.81
CA LEU A 41 18.09 70.39 13.16
C LEU A 41 18.50 69.04 12.55
N ILE A 42 19.70 68.94 12.00
CA ILE A 42 20.26 67.68 11.47
C ILE A 42 20.50 66.67 12.60
N ILE A 43 21.04 67.10 13.74
CA ILE A 43 21.22 66.24 14.92
C ILE A 43 19.86 65.75 15.45
N GLN A 44 18.88 66.63 15.52
CA GLN A 44 17.51 66.28 15.92
C GLN A 44 16.88 65.25 14.97
N ALA A 45 17.06 65.41 13.66
CA ALA A 45 16.59 64.44 12.66
C ALA A 45 17.26 63.07 12.80
N ARG A 46 18.56 63.03 13.12
CA ARG A 46 19.27 61.76 13.40
C ARG A 46 18.78 61.07 14.67
N SER A 47 18.16 61.80 15.60
CA SER A 47 17.51 61.23 16.79
C SER A 47 16.07 60.77 16.56
N GLY A 48 15.55 60.93 15.33
CA GLY A 48 14.24 60.43 14.91
C GLY A 48 13.16 61.50 14.70
N ASP A 49 13.41 62.74 15.13
CA ASP A 49 12.48 63.87 14.90
C ASP A 49 12.85 64.61 13.61
N THR A 50 12.32 64.12 12.50
CA THR A 50 12.65 64.56 11.14
C THR A 50 11.83 65.76 10.67
N ALA A 51 10.68 66.05 11.29
CA ALA A 51 9.77 67.10 10.82
C ALA A 51 10.39 68.51 10.86
N PRO A 52 11.10 68.94 11.92
CA PRO A 52 11.63 70.31 12.02
C PRO A 52 12.62 70.67 10.91
N VAL A 53 13.49 69.74 10.52
CA VAL A 53 14.48 70.00 9.47
C VAL A 53 13.84 69.96 8.07
N LEU A 54 12.84 69.11 7.86
CA LEU A 54 12.11 69.05 6.59
C LEU A 54 11.30 70.33 6.38
N ASP A 55 10.64 70.84 7.42
CA ASP A 55 9.93 72.12 7.37
C ASP A 55 10.88 73.29 7.10
N TYR A 56 12.06 73.29 7.74
CA TYR A 56 13.11 74.28 7.49
C TYR A 56 13.58 74.24 6.02
N LEU A 57 13.93 73.05 5.50
CA LEU A 57 14.40 72.87 4.12
C LEU A 57 13.33 73.26 3.09
N GLN A 58 12.06 72.92 3.37
CA GLN A 58 10.94 73.32 2.52
C GLN A 58 10.75 74.84 2.50
N LYS A 59 10.91 75.52 3.64
CA LYS A 59 10.81 76.98 3.73
C LYS A 59 11.99 77.66 3.04
N GLU A 60 13.22 77.23 3.31
CA GLU A 60 14.44 77.75 2.66
C GLU A 60 14.39 77.60 1.15
N SER A 61 13.86 76.47 0.64
CA SER A 61 13.71 76.24 -0.80
C SER A 61 12.80 77.25 -1.51
N LYS A 62 11.94 77.96 -0.77
CA LYS A 62 11.06 79.03 -1.30
C LYS A 62 11.73 80.41 -1.22
N SER A 63 12.75 80.56 -0.38
CA SER A 63 13.45 81.83 -0.10
C SER A 63 14.73 82.00 -0.93
N GLY A 64 15.30 80.91 -1.44
CA GLY A 64 16.47 80.93 -2.32
C GLY A 64 16.88 79.53 -2.82
N PRO A 65 17.88 79.42 -3.71
CA PRO A 65 18.38 78.13 -4.17
C PRO A 65 19.14 77.41 -3.05
N LEU A 66 18.70 76.18 -2.71
CA LEU A 66 19.41 75.30 -1.78
C LEU A 66 20.75 74.86 -2.36
N ASN A 67 21.74 74.64 -1.50
CA ASN A 67 23.00 74.01 -1.90
C ASN A 67 22.87 72.47 -2.01
N SER A 68 23.81 71.81 -2.67
CA SER A 68 23.76 70.36 -2.90
C SER A 68 23.75 69.53 -1.61
N GLY A 69 24.41 70.00 -0.54
CA GLY A 69 24.42 69.33 0.76
C GLY A 69 23.04 69.36 1.42
N GLN A 70 22.38 70.53 1.40
CA GLN A 70 21.02 70.70 1.91
C GLN A 70 19.99 69.85 1.15
N VAL A 71 20.14 69.72 -0.17
CA VAL A 71 19.28 68.83 -0.97
C VAL A 71 19.55 67.36 -0.68
N ASP A 72 20.81 66.94 -0.53
CA ASP A 72 21.13 65.56 -0.14
C ASP A 72 20.59 65.22 1.26
N ASP A 73 20.64 66.17 2.21
CA ASP A 73 20.04 66.04 3.53
C ASP A 73 18.52 65.98 3.46
N TRP A 74 17.89 66.78 2.61
CA TRP A 74 16.45 66.68 2.37
C TRP A 74 16.06 65.30 1.86
N LEU A 75 16.72 64.81 0.81
CA LEU A 75 16.45 63.50 0.21
C LEU A 75 16.64 62.37 1.23
N GLN A 76 17.71 62.40 2.02
CA GLN A 76 17.97 61.35 3.00
C GLN A 76 16.98 61.39 4.16
N ILE A 77 16.70 62.57 4.72
CA ILE A 77 15.88 62.71 5.92
C ILE A 77 14.39 62.48 5.59
N ALA A 78 13.93 62.94 4.43
CA ALA A 78 12.59 62.61 3.94
C ALA A 78 12.46 61.09 3.70
N GLY A 79 13.53 60.44 3.22
CA GLY A 79 13.61 58.99 3.11
C GLY A 79 13.54 58.28 4.46
N TRP A 80 14.21 58.78 5.50
CA TRP A 80 14.09 58.26 6.87
C TRP A 80 12.68 58.40 7.43
N ALA A 81 11.98 59.48 7.06
CA ALA A 81 10.59 59.73 7.44
C ALA A 81 9.57 58.91 6.64
N GLY A 82 10.00 58.06 5.69
CA GLY A 82 9.12 57.27 4.83
C GLY A 82 8.34 58.09 3.81
N ARG A 83 8.79 59.31 3.48
CA ARG A 83 8.12 60.22 2.54
C ARG A 83 8.65 60.04 1.12
N ASP A 84 8.47 58.85 0.56
CA ASP A 84 9.07 58.47 -0.73
C ASP A 84 8.67 59.39 -1.89
N GLN A 85 7.41 59.84 -1.96
CA GLN A 85 6.98 60.84 -2.95
C GLN A 85 7.68 62.19 -2.80
N GLU A 86 7.88 62.66 -1.56
CA GLU A 86 8.61 63.91 -1.30
C GLU A 86 10.07 63.78 -1.77
N VAL A 87 10.71 62.64 -1.50
CA VAL A 87 12.07 62.35 -1.99
C VAL A 87 12.12 62.41 -3.51
N ILE A 88 11.16 61.79 -4.20
CA ILE A 88 11.11 61.77 -5.68
C ILE A 88 10.89 63.19 -6.22
N GLU A 89 9.96 63.96 -5.67
CA GLU A 89 9.70 65.33 -6.09
C GLU A 89 10.91 66.25 -5.91
N VAL A 90 11.60 66.14 -4.78
CA VAL A 90 12.83 66.90 -4.49
C VAL A 90 13.94 66.48 -5.44
N TYR A 91 14.09 65.18 -5.69
CA TYR A 91 15.10 64.67 -6.63
C TYR A 91 14.85 65.21 -8.03
N GLU A 92 13.63 65.07 -8.57
CA GLU A 92 13.25 65.54 -9.92
C GLU A 92 13.39 67.07 -10.07
N ARG A 93 13.18 67.83 -8.99
CA ARG A 93 13.36 69.29 -9.00
C ARG A 93 14.82 69.71 -9.16
N TYR A 94 15.73 68.99 -8.53
CA TYR A 94 17.11 69.47 -8.35
C TYR A 94 18.16 68.69 -9.16
N HIS A 95 17.95 67.41 -9.48
CA HIS A 95 18.98 66.54 -10.08
C HIS A 95 19.58 67.04 -11.40
N SER A 96 18.82 67.84 -12.18
CA SER A 96 19.27 68.41 -13.45
C SER A 96 20.12 69.69 -13.29
N SER A 97 20.00 70.37 -12.14
CA SER A 97 20.66 71.67 -11.89
C SER A 97 21.81 71.59 -10.89
N MET A 98 22.00 70.46 -10.21
CA MET A 98 23.07 70.25 -9.24
C MET A 98 23.63 68.82 -9.26
N ASN A 99 24.90 68.69 -8.87
CA ASN A 99 25.55 67.40 -8.73
C ASN A 99 25.29 66.82 -7.33
N LEU A 100 24.28 65.94 -7.22
CA LEU A 100 23.93 65.26 -5.97
C LEU A 100 24.97 64.22 -5.56
N SER A 101 25.20 64.02 -4.26
CA SER A 101 26.15 63.00 -3.79
C SER A 101 25.63 61.58 -4.01
N SER A 102 26.50 60.59 -3.85
CA SER A 102 26.12 59.17 -3.87
C SER A 102 25.01 58.86 -2.85
N ARG A 103 25.01 59.51 -1.68
CA ARG A 103 23.98 59.36 -0.64
C ARG A 103 22.63 59.93 -1.06
N GLY A 104 22.60 61.10 -1.71
CA GLY A 104 21.37 61.69 -2.24
C GLY A 104 20.75 60.83 -3.35
N LEU A 105 21.59 60.35 -4.28
CA LEU A 105 21.17 59.43 -5.34
C LEU A 105 20.65 58.10 -4.78
N ALA A 106 21.28 57.55 -3.74
CA ALA A 106 20.84 56.33 -3.06
C ALA A 106 19.48 56.48 -2.36
N SER A 107 19.23 57.65 -1.78
CA SER A 107 17.96 57.96 -1.12
C SER A 107 16.83 58.05 -2.15
N ALA A 108 17.06 58.75 -3.27
CA ALA A 108 16.14 58.77 -4.40
C ALA A 108 15.91 57.37 -5.00
N ALA A 109 16.97 56.60 -5.23
CA ALA A 109 16.88 55.24 -5.74
C ALA A 109 16.01 54.33 -4.85
N ARG A 110 16.14 54.45 -3.52
CA ARG A 110 15.29 53.74 -2.55
C ARG A 110 13.83 54.16 -2.64
N ALA A 111 13.55 55.46 -2.77
CA ALA A 111 12.20 55.96 -2.93
C ALA A 111 11.54 55.45 -4.22
N TYR A 112 12.26 55.48 -5.36
CA TYR A 112 11.75 54.87 -6.61
C TYR A 112 11.51 53.36 -6.47
N ARG A 113 12.37 52.62 -5.74
CA ARG A 113 12.16 51.20 -5.45
C ARG A 113 10.87 50.99 -4.64
N ASN A 114 10.66 51.77 -3.58
CA ASN A 114 9.47 51.67 -2.74
C ASN A 114 8.18 51.96 -3.54
N GLU A 115 8.24 52.92 -4.47
CA GLU A 115 7.17 53.26 -5.42
C GLU A 115 7.08 52.32 -6.63
N LYS A 116 7.84 51.21 -6.64
CA LYS A 116 7.86 50.19 -7.71
C LYS A 116 8.27 50.70 -9.09
N ARG A 117 8.99 51.83 -9.13
CA ARG A 117 9.56 52.44 -10.34
C ARG A 117 10.97 51.89 -10.57
N TRP A 118 11.02 50.62 -10.97
CA TRP A 118 12.25 49.81 -10.95
C TRP A 118 13.39 50.35 -11.83
N ASP A 119 13.09 50.75 -13.06
CA ASP A 119 14.13 51.19 -13.99
C ASP A 119 14.78 52.50 -13.55
N GLN A 120 13.97 53.44 -13.03
CA GLN A 120 14.50 54.66 -12.41
C GLN A 120 15.37 54.33 -11.19
N ALA A 121 14.91 53.45 -10.31
CA ALA A 121 15.68 53.02 -9.14
C ALA A 121 17.04 52.43 -9.54
N LEU A 122 17.06 51.48 -10.50
CA LEU A 122 18.29 50.82 -10.96
C LEU A 122 19.25 51.80 -11.65
N ALA A 123 18.75 52.74 -12.44
CA ALA A 123 19.58 53.77 -13.08
C ALA A 123 20.28 54.66 -12.03
N LEU A 124 19.58 54.98 -10.94
CA LEU A 124 20.15 55.77 -9.83
C LEU A 124 21.12 54.96 -8.97
N TRP A 125 20.84 53.68 -8.71
CA TRP A 125 21.78 52.78 -8.05
C TRP A 125 23.08 52.64 -8.86
N GLN A 126 23.00 52.45 -10.19
CA GLN A 126 24.17 52.46 -11.07
C GLN A 126 24.93 53.79 -11.03
N SER A 127 24.20 54.91 -11.06
CA SER A 127 24.82 56.24 -11.01
C SER A 127 25.52 56.50 -9.67
N SER A 128 24.96 55.98 -8.57
CA SER A 128 25.56 56.05 -7.24
C SER A 128 26.80 55.15 -7.13
N LEU A 129 26.72 53.90 -7.63
CA LEU A 129 27.84 52.95 -7.66
C LEU A 129 29.00 53.41 -8.56
N LYS A 130 28.76 54.21 -9.61
CA LYS A 130 29.85 54.84 -10.38
C LYS A 130 30.68 55.82 -9.54
N LYS A 131 30.06 56.47 -8.55
CA LYS A 131 30.72 57.43 -7.65
C LYS A 131 31.41 56.72 -6.47
N ASP A 132 30.83 55.64 -5.98
CA ASP A 132 31.36 54.86 -4.86
C ASP A 132 31.20 53.33 -5.12
N PRO A 133 32.11 52.73 -5.91
CA PRO A 133 31.93 51.37 -6.45
C PRO A 133 32.02 50.24 -5.43
N THR A 134 32.65 50.49 -4.28
CA THR A 134 32.93 49.48 -3.25
C THR A 134 31.99 49.59 -2.05
N ASN A 135 31.02 50.50 -2.08
CA ASN A 135 30.13 50.73 -0.96
C ASN A 135 29.08 49.61 -0.82
N PRO A 136 29.12 48.82 0.27
CA PRO A 136 28.24 47.66 0.43
C PRO A 136 26.76 48.03 0.50
N ASP A 137 26.43 49.24 0.97
CA ASP A 137 25.04 49.70 1.09
C ASP A 137 24.41 50.00 -0.27
N LEU A 138 25.20 50.53 -1.21
CA LEU A 138 24.77 50.80 -2.57
C LEU A 138 24.63 49.50 -3.37
N ILE A 139 25.58 48.57 -3.20
CA ILE A 139 25.53 47.25 -3.83
C ILE A 139 24.30 46.48 -3.31
N THR A 140 24.05 46.52 -2.00
CA THR A 140 22.87 45.95 -1.36
C THR A 140 21.57 46.53 -1.93
N GLY A 141 21.47 47.87 -2.01
CA GLY A 141 20.31 48.56 -2.58
C GLY A 141 20.02 48.15 -4.04
N MET A 142 21.08 48.02 -4.84
CA MET A 142 21.00 47.52 -6.22
C MET A 142 20.49 46.07 -6.27
N ILE A 143 21.10 45.16 -5.50
CA ILE A 143 20.72 43.74 -5.45
C ILE A 143 19.25 43.58 -5.03
N MET A 144 18.81 44.28 -3.97
CA MET A 144 17.42 44.21 -3.51
C MET A 144 16.44 44.74 -4.57
N THR A 145 16.80 45.81 -5.29
CA THR A 145 15.97 46.34 -6.39
C THR A 145 15.90 45.38 -7.58
N GLN A 146 17.02 44.72 -7.90
CA GLN A 146 17.05 43.68 -8.94
C GLN A 146 16.18 42.47 -8.54
N ALA A 147 16.25 42.04 -7.27
CA ALA A 147 15.39 40.99 -6.73
C ALA A 147 13.90 41.34 -6.90
N ASP A 148 13.49 42.53 -6.46
CA ASP A 148 12.08 42.95 -6.49
C ASP A 148 11.53 43.18 -7.89
N SER A 149 12.40 43.57 -8.83
CA SER A 149 12.03 43.77 -10.24
C SER A 149 12.03 42.48 -11.08
N GLY A 150 12.29 41.31 -10.46
CA GLY A 150 12.37 40.02 -11.16
C GLY A 150 13.69 39.78 -11.90
N ARG A 151 14.67 40.69 -11.79
CA ARG A 151 16.02 40.61 -12.37
C ARG A 151 17.06 40.00 -11.41
N GLY A 152 16.62 39.33 -10.35
CA GLY A 152 17.50 38.81 -9.30
C GLY A 152 18.54 37.78 -9.77
N GLY A 153 18.29 37.06 -10.88
CA GLY A 153 19.26 36.13 -11.45
C GLY A 153 20.57 36.80 -11.88
N GLU A 154 20.50 38.05 -12.37
CA GLU A 154 21.65 38.85 -12.79
C GLU A 154 22.51 39.30 -11.60
N ALA A 155 21.89 39.43 -10.42
CA ALA A 155 22.50 39.93 -9.20
C ALA A 155 23.17 38.83 -8.36
N LEU A 156 22.95 37.55 -8.68
CA LEU A 156 23.35 36.43 -7.82
C LEU A 156 24.86 36.37 -7.59
N GLN A 157 25.65 36.45 -8.66
CA GLN A 157 27.11 36.39 -8.53
C GLN A 157 27.63 37.59 -7.75
N GLN A 158 27.08 38.78 -7.99
CA GLN A 158 27.43 39.99 -7.27
C GLN A 158 27.10 39.89 -5.77
N ALA A 159 25.94 39.31 -5.41
CA ALA A 159 25.55 39.09 -4.01
C ALA A 159 26.44 38.06 -3.31
N LYS A 160 26.81 36.97 -3.99
CA LYS A 160 27.76 35.98 -3.48
C LYS A 160 29.14 36.59 -3.25
N ASP A 161 29.64 37.34 -4.22
CA ASP A 161 30.93 38.03 -4.14
C ASP A 161 30.94 39.07 -3.01
N LEU A 162 29.83 39.82 -2.82
CA LEU A 162 29.69 40.78 -1.73
C LEU A 162 29.79 40.09 -0.36
N ALA A 163 29.01 39.03 -0.14
CA ALA A 163 29.02 38.29 1.13
C ALA A 163 30.37 37.60 1.39
N ALA A 164 31.07 37.15 0.35
CA ALA A 164 32.40 36.54 0.48
C ALA A 164 33.52 37.56 0.78
N ARG A 165 33.46 38.75 0.17
CA ARG A 165 34.47 39.81 0.36
C ARG A 165 34.32 40.52 1.69
N ASP A 166 33.08 40.73 2.14
CA ASP A 166 32.74 41.38 3.41
C ASP A 166 31.71 40.54 4.18
N PRO A 167 32.16 39.50 4.92
CA PRO A 167 31.27 38.61 5.67
C PRO A 167 30.60 39.34 6.85
N SER A 168 29.42 39.89 6.62
CA SER A 168 28.60 40.57 7.63
C SER A 168 27.17 40.03 7.65
N ALA A 169 26.50 40.11 8.80
CA ALA A 169 25.10 39.69 8.91
C ALA A 169 24.20 40.40 7.88
N LYS A 170 24.46 41.69 7.60
CA LYS A 170 23.74 42.48 6.59
C LYS A 170 23.91 41.95 5.17
N ASN A 171 25.15 41.62 4.77
CA ASN A 171 25.42 41.11 3.43
C ASN A 171 24.83 39.71 3.23
N TYR A 172 24.89 38.85 4.25
CA TYR A 172 24.23 37.54 4.23
C TYR A 172 22.70 37.63 4.25
N MET A 173 22.13 38.61 4.96
CA MET A 173 20.68 38.91 4.90
C MET A 173 20.23 39.32 3.49
N THR A 174 21.07 40.09 2.79
CA THR A 174 20.81 40.49 1.40
C THR A 174 20.88 39.30 0.46
N LEU A 175 21.86 38.41 0.65
CA LEU A 175 21.95 37.15 -0.10
C LEU A 175 20.75 36.23 0.19
N SER A 176 20.33 36.10 1.45
CA SER A 176 19.12 35.38 1.87
C SER A 176 17.89 35.94 1.16
N TYR A 177 17.72 37.27 1.17
CA TYR A 177 16.62 37.97 0.51
C TYR A 177 16.56 37.68 -0.99
N LEU A 178 17.71 37.79 -1.68
CA LEU A 178 17.81 37.52 -3.12
C LEU A 178 17.49 36.06 -3.46
N ASN A 179 18.05 35.12 -2.69
CA ASN A 179 17.80 33.69 -2.89
C ASN A 179 16.32 33.35 -2.68
N ARG A 180 15.69 33.94 -1.65
CA ARG A 180 14.25 33.81 -1.41
C ARG A 180 13.42 34.39 -2.57
N ALA A 181 13.76 35.57 -3.07
CA ALA A 181 13.08 36.21 -4.19
C ALA A 181 13.22 35.44 -5.51
N THR A 182 14.28 34.64 -5.65
CA THR A 182 14.57 33.79 -6.83
C THR A 182 14.19 32.32 -6.63
N ASN A 183 13.40 32.00 -5.59
CA ASN A 183 12.96 30.64 -5.23
C ASN A 183 14.09 29.62 -4.98
N ARG A 184 15.27 30.09 -4.57
CA ARG A 184 16.41 29.26 -4.15
C ARG A 184 16.35 29.04 -2.64
N ASN A 185 15.34 28.30 -2.18
CA ASN A 185 15.02 28.21 -0.74
C ASN A 185 16.18 27.66 0.12
N TYR A 186 16.93 26.65 -0.37
CA TYR A 186 18.09 26.09 0.32
C TYR A 186 19.28 27.07 0.36
N ASP A 187 19.55 27.79 -0.73
CA ASP A 187 20.58 28.83 -0.77
C ASP A 187 20.21 29.99 0.21
N ALA A 188 18.92 30.29 0.35
CA ALA A 188 18.43 31.27 1.32
C ALA A 188 18.60 30.78 2.77
N LEU A 189 18.38 29.48 3.02
CA LEU A 189 18.62 28.86 4.33
C LEU A 189 20.09 28.93 4.73
N GLN A 190 21.00 28.60 3.81
CA GLN A 190 22.42 28.73 4.06
C GLN A 190 22.80 30.17 4.41
N ALA A 191 22.37 31.14 3.59
CA ALA A 191 22.68 32.55 3.80
C ALA A 191 22.10 33.11 5.12
N SER A 192 20.85 32.78 5.45
CA SER A 192 20.25 33.19 6.72
C SER A 192 20.95 32.56 7.94
N SER A 193 21.40 31.30 7.84
CA SER A 193 22.15 30.64 8.91
C SER A 193 23.50 31.32 9.17
N GLU A 194 24.20 31.75 8.12
CA GLU A 194 25.43 32.55 8.27
C GLU A 194 25.16 33.93 8.89
N ALA A 195 24.03 34.56 8.54
CA ALA A 195 23.63 35.81 9.17
C ALA A 195 23.39 35.63 10.67
N VAL A 196 22.69 34.56 11.08
CA VAL A 196 22.46 34.22 12.50
C VAL A 196 23.79 33.97 13.22
N ARG A 197 24.73 33.24 12.59
CA ARG A 197 26.06 32.99 13.18
C ARG A 197 26.82 34.28 13.47
N LEU A 198 26.67 35.31 12.63
CA LEU A 198 27.34 36.60 12.77
C LEU A 198 26.62 37.57 13.71
N ALA A 199 25.30 37.46 13.86
CA ALA A 199 24.49 38.32 14.73
C ALA A 199 23.35 37.53 15.41
N PRO A 200 23.67 36.65 16.38
CA PRO A 200 22.71 35.70 16.94
C PRO A 200 21.63 36.33 17.81
N GLU A 201 21.84 37.55 18.31
CA GLU A 201 20.87 38.28 19.14
C GLU A 201 20.07 39.33 18.35
N SER A 202 20.33 39.48 17.04
CA SER A 202 19.64 40.46 16.21
C SER A 202 18.24 39.98 15.86
N GLU A 203 17.23 40.68 16.39
CA GLU A 203 15.81 40.39 16.11
C GLU A 203 15.48 40.39 14.60
N GLU A 204 16.07 41.30 13.82
CA GLU A 204 15.88 41.34 12.36
C GLU A 204 16.41 40.07 11.67
N VAL A 205 17.58 39.60 12.10
CA VAL A 205 18.24 38.42 11.54
C VAL A 205 17.49 37.15 11.94
N LEU A 206 17.10 37.03 13.21
CA LEU A 206 16.32 35.89 13.69
C LEU A 206 14.95 35.82 13.03
N LYS A 207 14.29 36.96 12.80
CA LYS A 207 12.99 37.00 12.10
C LYS A 207 13.10 36.58 10.63
N ASN A 208 14.15 37.00 9.92
CA ASN A 208 14.42 36.50 8.57
C ASN A 208 14.69 35.00 8.58
N HIS A 209 15.54 34.52 9.48
CA HIS A 209 15.87 33.11 9.57
C HIS A 209 14.62 32.27 9.88
N LEU A 210 13.74 32.73 10.77
CA LEU A 210 12.46 32.08 11.06
C LEU A 210 11.58 31.95 9.80
N GLU A 211 11.42 33.03 9.02
CA GLU A 211 10.66 32.98 7.75
C GLU A 211 11.27 31.98 6.76
N ILE A 212 12.61 31.92 6.69
CA ILE A 212 13.32 30.99 5.81
C ILE A 212 13.17 29.54 6.27
N LEU A 213 13.22 29.26 7.58
CA LEU A 213 12.96 27.93 8.13
C LEU A 213 11.54 27.46 7.78
N GLN A 214 10.53 28.32 7.98
CA GLN A 214 9.13 28.01 7.62
C GLN A 214 8.98 27.73 6.12
N ARG A 215 9.61 28.55 5.26
CA ARG A 215 9.55 28.37 3.79
C ARG A 215 10.23 27.08 3.32
N ASN A 216 11.24 26.60 4.05
CA ASN A 216 11.90 25.33 3.82
C ASN A 216 11.23 24.15 4.54
N ARG A 217 10.11 24.37 5.26
CA ARG A 217 9.38 23.36 6.06
C ARG A 217 10.23 22.70 7.15
N ILE A 218 11.17 23.45 7.73
CA ILE A 218 12.01 23.01 8.85
C ILE A 218 11.33 23.45 10.14
N ALA A 219 10.29 22.73 10.55
CA ALA A 219 9.31 23.23 11.51
C ALA A 219 9.80 23.14 12.96
N ASP A 220 10.46 22.03 13.34
CA ASP A 220 11.00 21.86 14.69
C ASP A 220 12.02 22.97 15.08
N PRO A 221 13.07 23.25 14.27
CA PRO A 221 13.96 24.39 14.52
C PRO A 221 13.26 25.75 14.50
N ALA A 222 12.25 25.95 13.65
CA ALA A 222 11.47 27.19 13.61
C ALA A 222 10.69 27.42 14.92
N LEU A 223 10.03 26.37 15.42
CA LEU A 223 9.30 26.41 16.69
C LEU A 223 10.26 26.64 17.87
N GLN A 224 11.42 25.97 17.89
CA GLN A 224 12.42 26.16 18.94
C GLN A 224 12.95 27.61 18.95
N LEU A 225 13.22 28.19 17.78
CA LEU A 225 13.66 29.59 17.67
C LEU A 225 12.60 30.57 18.21
N ALA A 226 11.32 30.34 17.90
CA ALA A 226 10.22 31.15 18.40
C ALA A 226 10.01 30.98 19.92
N LYS A 227 10.22 29.78 20.46
CA LYS A 227 10.15 29.50 21.90
C LYS A 227 11.25 30.20 22.69
N GLU A 228 12.46 30.23 22.14
CA GLU A 228 13.60 30.95 22.73
C GLU A 228 13.46 32.47 22.60
N ASN A 229 12.74 32.94 21.57
CA ASN A 229 12.54 34.36 21.28
C ASN A 229 11.05 34.70 21.07
N PRO A 230 10.22 34.70 22.12
CA PRO A 230 8.75 34.84 21.99
C PRO A 230 8.29 36.16 21.36
N LYS A 231 9.13 37.20 21.37
CA LYS A 231 8.82 38.52 20.80
C LYS A 231 8.83 38.53 19.26
N LEU A 232 9.44 37.53 18.62
CA LEU A 232 9.56 37.45 17.16
C LEU A 232 8.22 37.17 16.47
N VAL A 233 7.28 36.56 17.19
CA VAL A 233 6.04 36.01 16.64
C VAL A 233 4.81 36.48 17.42
N THR A 234 3.69 36.60 16.72
CA THR A 234 2.37 36.74 17.35
C THR A 234 1.91 35.40 17.93
N ALA A 235 0.87 35.41 18.78
CA ALA A 235 0.26 34.18 19.29
C ALA A 235 -0.26 33.27 18.16
N GLU A 236 -0.85 33.85 17.11
CA GLU A 236 -1.28 33.13 15.91
C GLU A 236 -0.11 32.47 15.18
N GLN A 237 0.98 33.21 14.94
CA GLN A 237 2.19 32.67 14.31
C GLN A 237 2.82 31.57 15.16
N TYR A 238 2.79 31.70 16.49
CA TYR A 238 3.27 30.66 17.39
C TYR A 238 2.43 29.38 17.27
N ARG A 239 1.09 29.47 17.27
CA ARG A 239 0.20 28.30 17.04
C ARG A 239 0.45 27.65 15.68
N GLN A 240 0.69 28.45 14.64
CA GLN A 240 1.05 27.93 13.33
C GLN A 240 2.34 27.10 13.38
N LEU A 241 3.37 27.58 14.07
CA LEU A 241 4.63 26.85 14.25
C LEU A 241 4.44 25.55 15.04
N GLU A 242 3.64 25.56 16.13
CA GLU A 242 3.31 24.35 16.88
C GLU A 242 2.64 23.29 15.99
N ARG A 243 1.68 23.72 15.17
CA ARG A 243 0.97 22.85 14.24
C ARG A 243 1.87 22.32 13.13
N ASP A 244 2.71 23.17 12.55
CA ASP A 244 3.60 22.81 11.44
C ASP A 244 4.65 21.79 11.89
N ALA A 245 5.13 21.89 13.14
CA ALA A 245 6.02 20.91 13.80
C ALA A 245 5.35 19.55 13.99
N ALA A 246 4.15 19.52 14.58
CA ALA A 246 3.38 18.27 14.72
C ALA A 246 3.07 17.64 13.34
N ALA A 247 2.75 18.45 12.33
CA ALA A 247 2.50 17.96 10.98
C ALA A 247 3.78 17.43 10.28
N GLU A 248 4.96 17.95 10.64
CA GLU A 248 6.25 17.40 10.20
C GLU A 248 6.47 16.00 10.76
N GLN A 249 6.18 15.78 12.05
CA GLN A 249 6.25 14.45 12.65
C GLN A 249 5.32 13.46 11.94
N VAL A 250 4.10 13.85 11.54
CA VAL A 250 3.20 12.98 10.75
C VAL A 250 3.84 12.56 9.43
N ARG A 251 4.45 13.50 8.70
CA ARG A 251 5.13 13.20 7.43
C ARG A 251 6.33 12.27 7.65
N MET A 252 7.07 12.48 8.73
CA MET A 252 8.22 11.64 9.10
C MET A 252 7.80 10.24 9.57
N ALA A 253 6.62 10.11 10.19
CA ALA A 253 6.13 8.84 10.73
C ALA A 253 5.84 7.80 9.63
N VAL A 254 5.58 8.24 8.40
CA VAL A 254 5.38 7.34 7.25
C VAL A 254 6.70 6.74 6.74
N LEU A 255 7.84 7.37 7.08
CA LEU A 255 9.14 6.91 6.57
C LEU A 255 9.60 5.60 7.22
N PRO A 256 10.32 4.74 6.49
CA PRO A 256 10.88 3.51 7.04
C PRO A 256 11.75 3.78 8.26
N THR A 257 11.53 3.00 9.32
CA THR A 257 12.32 3.06 10.55
C THR A 257 13.46 2.05 10.52
N ARG A 258 14.41 2.19 11.46
CA ARG A 258 15.58 1.29 11.55
C ARG A 258 15.21 -0.10 12.04
N SER A 259 14.11 -0.21 12.78
CA SER A 259 13.64 -1.45 13.39
C SER A 259 12.12 -1.47 13.50
N GLU A 260 11.54 -2.66 13.43
CA GLU A 260 10.10 -2.87 13.62
C GLU A 260 9.63 -2.33 14.97
N THR A 261 10.44 -2.42 16.03
CA THR A 261 10.09 -1.91 17.36
C THR A 261 9.90 -0.39 17.41
N GLU A 262 10.56 0.36 16.51
CA GLU A 262 10.48 1.82 16.44
C GLU A 262 9.41 2.32 15.46
N ARG A 263 8.72 1.42 14.74
CA ARG A 263 7.81 1.76 13.63
C ARG A 263 6.71 2.77 13.96
N PHE A 264 6.30 2.84 15.23
CA PHE A 264 5.28 3.78 15.70
C PHE A 264 5.80 4.93 16.54
N TYR A 265 7.10 4.99 16.83
CA TYR A 265 7.65 5.95 17.78
C TYR A 265 7.31 7.40 17.42
N ILE A 266 7.52 7.79 16.16
CA ILE A 266 7.22 9.16 15.69
C ILE A 266 5.70 9.40 15.63
N ALA A 267 4.91 8.40 15.23
CA ALA A 267 3.45 8.51 15.22
C ALA A 267 2.88 8.71 16.63
N ASP A 268 3.39 7.97 17.62
CA ASP A 268 2.99 8.10 19.02
C ASP A 268 3.37 9.48 19.60
N GLN A 269 4.53 10.02 19.23
CA GLN A 269 4.91 11.40 19.57
C GLN A 269 3.94 12.42 18.96
N ALA A 270 3.65 12.30 17.66
CA ALA A 270 2.70 13.19 16.98
C ALA A 270 1.30 13.14 17.60
N LEU A 271 0.81 11.95 17.96
CA LEU A 271 -0.48 11.79 18.63
C LEU A 271 -0.50 12.46 20.01
N ALA A 272 0.58 12.36 20.77
CA ALA A 272 0.70 13.04 22.07
C ALA A 272 0.72 14.57 21.91
N ASP A 273 1.49 15.08 20.94
CA ASP A 273 1.60 16.51 20.66
C ASP A 273 0.25 17.08 20.19
N TYR A 274 -0.45 16.39 19.28
CA TYR A 274 -1.80 16.81 18.88
C TYR A 274 -2.81 16.74 20.02
N GLN A 275 -2.70 15.76 20.92
CA GLN A 275 -3.60 15.69 22.07
C GLN A 275 -3.42 16.90 23.01
N ASP A 276 -2.19 17.37 23.22
CA ASP A 276 -1.92 18.60 23.97
C ASP A 276 -2.50 19.84 23.26
N LEU A 277 -2.18 20.00 21.97
CA LEU A 277 -2.65 21.13 21.15
C LEU A 277 -4.18 21.22 21.14
N LEU A 278 -4.86 20.11 20.88
CA LEU A 278 -6.33 20.05 20.83
C LEU A 278 -6.95 20.34 22.20
N THR A 279 -6.33 19.89 23.29
CA THR A 279 -6.82 20.18 24.64
C THR A 279 -6.74 21.68 24.93
N ARG A 280 -5.61 22.32 24.59
CA ARG A 280 -5.42 23.77 24.79
C ARG A 280 -6.36 24.61 23.91
N TRP A 281 -6.47 24.28 22.64
CA TRP A 281 -7.20 25.10 21.66
C TRP A 281 -8.71 24.89 21.66
N SER A 282 -9.21 23.77 22.20
CA SER A 282 -10.66 23.47 22.23
C SER A 282 -11.54 24.54 22.90
N LYS A 283 -10.95 25.37 23.77
CA LYS A 283 -11.66 26.42 24.53
C LYS A 283 -11.29 27.83 24.09
N ASP A 284 -10.40 27.97 23.11
CA ASP A 284 -9.91 29.26 22.62
C ASP A 284 -10.58 29.62 21.29
N PRO A 285 -11.50 30.61 21.27
CA PRO A 285 -12.16 31.04 20.04
C PRO A 285 -11.20 31.54 18.96
N GLU A 286 -10.04 32.09 19.34
CA GLU A 286 -9.03 32.59 18.38
C GLU A 286 -8.21 31.45 17.76
N ALA A 287 -8.21 30.27 18.36
CA ALA A 287 -7.50 29.08 17.88
C ALA A 287 -8.40 28.12 17.07
N GLN A 288 -9.66 28.49 16.78
CA GLN A 288 -10.61 27.56 16.17
C GLN A 288 -10.14 26.99 14.83
N ALA A 289 -9.53 27.81 13.96
CA ALA A 289 -8.99 27.34 12.68
C ALA A 289 -7.81 26.37 12.86
N ASP A 290 -6.92 26.66 13.81
CA ASP A 290 -5.79 25.80 14.16
C ASP A 290 -6.27 24.48 14.77
N TYR A 291 -7.29 24.53 15.62
CA TYR A 291 -7.96 23.36 16.19
C TYR A 291 -8.54 22.45 15.10
N GLN A 292 -9.27 23.01 14.13
CA GLN A 292 -9.81 22.25 13.00
C GLN A 292 -8.69 21.58 12.19
N ARG A 293 -7.63 22.33 11.88
CA ARG A 293 -6.51 21.81 11.10
C ARG A 293 -5.74 20.72 11.85
N ALA A 294 -5.53 20.88 13.16
CA ALA A 294 -4.89 19.88 14.00
C ALA A 294 -5.69 18.57 14.07
N ARG A 295 -7.03 18.62 14.12
CA ARG A 295 -7.86 17.40 14.03
C ARG A 295 -7.68 16.68 12.71
N ILE A 296 -7.60 17.42 11.60
CA ILE A 296 -7.38 16.86 10.26
C ILE A 296 -6.00 16.23 10.16
N ASP A 297 -4.95 16.95 10.56
CA ASP A 297 -3.57 16.48 10.40
C ASP A 297 -3.26 15.28 11.33
N ARG A 298 -3.91 15.20 12.49
CA ARG A 298 -3.83 14.03 13.41
C ARG A 298 -4.28 12.72 12.77
N LEU A 299 -5.17 12.75 11.78
CA LEU A 299 -5.63 11.54 11.08
C LEU A 299 -4.47 10.76 10.47
N GLY A 300 -3.44 11.44 9.95
CA GLY A 300 -2.26 10.78 9.38
C GLY A 300 -1.47 10.00 10.43
N ALA A 301 -1.30 10.55 11.64
CA ALA A 301 -0.65 9.82 12.73
C ALA A 301 -1.48 8.61 13.20
N LEU A 302 -2.82 8.74 13.24
CA LEU A 302 -3.70 7.61 13.55
C LEU A 302 -3.58 6.49 12.51
N LEU A 303 -3.47 6.84 11.22
CA LEU A 303 -3.30 5.88 10.13
C LEU A 303 -1.98 5.13 10.28
N VAL A 304 -0.86 5.85 10.42
CA VAL A 304 0.45 5.24 10.62
C VAL A 304 0.45 4.34 11.84
N ARG A 305 -0.22 4.76 12.93
CA ARG A 305 -0.33 3.97 14.16
C ARG A 305 -1.25 2.74 14.05
N ARG A 306 -1.90 2.54 12.91
CA ARG A 306 -2.94 1.52 12.64
C ARG A 306 -4.17 1.64 13.55
N ASN A 307 -4.46 2.83 14.06
CA ASN A 307 -5.68 3.12 14.81
C ASN A 307 -6.80 3.61 13.87
N THR A 308 -7.15 2.76 12.91
CA THR A 308 -8.08 3.10 11.81
C THR A 308 -9.52 3.26 12.28
N GLU A 309 -9.93 2.60 13.36
CA GLU A 309 -11.26 2.78 13.97
C GLU A 309 -11.46 4.21 14.49
N GLN A 310 -10.49 4.73 15.24
CA GLN A 310 -10.55 6.11 15.72
C GLN A 310 -10.45 7.11 14.56
N LEU A 311 -9.60 6.84 13.57
CA LEU A 311 -9.48 7.68 12.37
C LEU A 311 -10.83 7.84 11.66
N ILE A 312 -11.50 6.72 11.33
CA ILE A 312 -12.79 6.74 10.64
C ILE A 312 -13.81 7.53 11.45
N LYS A 313 -13.89 7.27 12.77
CA LYS A 313 -14.81 7.98 13.67
C LYS A 313 -14.58 9.50 13.67
N GLU A 314 -13.31 9.93 13.72
CA GLU A 314 -12.97 11.36 13.69
C GLU A 314 -13.24 12.01 12.33
N TYR A 315 -12.93 11.30 11.25
CA TYR A 315 -13.18 11.76 9.88
C TYR A 315 -14.68 11.95 9.62
N GLU A 316 -15.50 10.90 9.86
CA GLU A 316 -16.95 10.96 9.67
C GLU A 316 -17.61 12.00 10.60
N GLY A 317 -17.09 12.16 11.82
CA GLY A 317 -17.53 13.20 12.75
C GLY A 317 -17.28 14.61 12.22
N MET A 318 -16.07 14.88 11.69
CA MET A 318 -15.73 16.17 11.09
C MET A 318 -16.54 16.44 9.81
N GLU A 319 -16.81 15.43 8.98
CA GLU A 319 -17.72 15.58 7.83
C GLU A 319 -19.14 15.96 8.28
N ALA A 320 -19.66 15.32 9.33
CA ALA A 320 -20.98 15.63 9.90
C ALA A 320 -21.04 17.05 10.51
N GLU A 321 -19.91 17.55 11.02
CA GLU A 321 -19.75 18.94 11.47
C GLU A 321 -19.63 19.95 10.31
N GLY A 322 -19.55 19.48 9.05
CA GLY A 322 -19.47 20.32 7.85
C GLY A 322 -18.05 20.73 7.44
N TYR A 323 -17.02 20.01 7.90
CA TYR A 323 -15.64 20.32 7.56
C TYR A 323 -15.39 20.03 6.08
N LYS A 324 -14.72 20.97 5.40
CA LYS A 324 -14.22 20.72 4.04
C LYS A 324 -12.88 19.99 4.14
N MET A 325 -12.91 18.68 3.94
CA MET A 325 -11.72 17.85 4.03
C MET A 325 -10.74 18.12 2.87
N PRO A 326 -9.46 18.37 3.15
CA PRO A 326 -8.44 18.44 2.11
C PRO A 326 -8.10 17.04 1.58
N ASP A 327 -7.58 16.97 0.35
CA ASP A 327 -7.40 15.69 -0.36
C ASP A 327 -6.48 14.71 0.37
N TYR A 328 -5.41 15.18 1.02
CA TYR A 328 -4.53 14.30 1.82
C TYR A 328 -5.27 13.61 2.98
N ALA A 329 -6.24 14.28 3.61
CA ALA A 329 -7.01 13.70 4.71
C ALA A 329 -8.08 12.73 4.19
N ARG A 330 -8.66 13.02 3.02
CA ARG A 330 -9.56 12.10 2.31
C ARG A 330 -8.83 10.81 1.90
N ARG A 331 -7.57 10.92 1.45
CA ARG A 331 -6.69 9.78 1.15
C ARG A 331 -6.50 8.90 2.39
N TRP A 332 -6.10 9.47 3.52
CA TRP A 332 -5.95 8.73 4.77
C TRP A 332 -7.23 8.04 5.26
N ALA A 333 -8.39 8.69 5.09
CA ALA A 333 -9.67 8.08 5.42
C ALA A 333 -10.01 6.90 4.49
N ALA A 334 -9.70 7.02 3.19
CA ALA A 334 -9.86 5.94 2.24
C ALA A 334 -8.98 4.73 2.59
N SER A 335 -7.69 4.94 2.91
CA SER A 335 -6.80 3.86 3.38
C SER A 335 -7.35 3.18 4.64
N ALA A 336 -7.88 3.97 5.59
CA ALA A 336 -8.50 3.42 6.80
C ALA A 336 -9.76 2.59 6.51
N TYR A 337 -10.58 3.00 5.53
CA TYR A 337 -11.73 2.21 5.09
C TYR A 337 -11.29 0.88 4.46
N ILE A 338 -10.22 0.86 3.66
CA ILE A 338 -9.66 -0.37 3.07
C ILE A 338 -9.18 -1.31 4.19
N ASP A 339 -8.38 -0.82 5.14
CA ASP A 339 -7.89 -1.59 6.30
C ASP A 339 -9.05 -2.21 7.12
N ARG A 340 -10.24 -1.60 7.10
CA ARG A 340 -11.45 -2.07 7.80
C ARG A 340 -12.42 -2.83 6.92
N ARG A 341 -12.00 -3.24 5.72
CA ARG A 341 -12.81 -3.98 4.74
C ARG A 341 -14.10 -3.25 4.34
N MET A 342 -14.00 -1.93 4.13
CA MET A 342 -15.07 -1.04 3.63
C MET A 342 -14.70 -0.41 2.27
N PRO A 343 -14.32 -1.21 1.25
CA PRO A 343 -13.81 -0.71 -0.02
C PRO A 343 -14.83 0.14 -0.80
N GLU A 344 -16.13 -0.06 -0.57
CA GLU A 344 -17.22 0.69 -1.20
C GLU A 344 -17.25 2.16 -0.76
N LYS A 345 -16.71 2.48 0.42
CA LYS A 345 -16.52 3.87 0.88
C LYS A 345 -15.22 4.48 0.35
N ALA A 346 -14.16 3.69 0.26
CA ALA A 346 -12.84 4.13 -0.21
C ALA A 346 -12.83 4.43 -1.72
N ALA A 347 -13.39 3.54 -2.54
CA ALA A 347 -13.30 3.61 -3.99
C ALA A 347 -13.84 4.94 -4.58
N PRO A 348 -15.01 5.47 -4.17
CA PRO A 348 -15.48 6.76 -4.66
C PRO A 348 -14.59 7.94 -4.27
N ILE A 349 -14.02 7.92 -3.06
CA ILE A 349 -13.11 8.97 -2.57
C ILE A 349 -11.88 9.02 -3.47
N LEU A 350 -11.19 7.89 -3.62
CA LEU A 350 -9.95 7.80 -4.39
C LEU A 350 -10.18 7.99 -5.89
N THR A 351 -11.28 7.46 -6.44
CA THR A 351 -11.65 7.68 -7.85
C THR A 351 -11.82 9.17 -8.14
N SER A 352 -12.41 9.95 -7.23
CA SER A 352 -12.58 11.40 -7.42
C SER A 352 -11.27 12.18 -7.49
N LEU A 353 -10.18 11.63 -6.94
CA LEU A 353 -8.86 12.25 -6.95
C LEU A 353 -8.13 11.98 -8.28
N TYR A 354 -8.12 10.73 -8.74
CA TYR A 354 -7.50 10.35 -10.01
C TYR A 354 -8.33 10.72 -11.26
N TYR A 355 -9.63 10.95 -11.09
CA TYR A 355 -10.58 11.30 -12.15
C TYR A 355 -11.43 12.52 -11.75
N ALA A 356 -10.81 13.69 -11.58
CA ALA A 356 -11.49 14.91 -11.14
C ALA A 356 -12.66 15.36 -12.05
N ASP A 357 -12.61 15.05 -13.36
CA ASP A 357 -13.71 15.29 -14.32
C ASP A 357 -14.57 14.03 -14.59
N GLY A 358 -14.32 12.95 -13.83
CA GLY A 358 -14.98 11.65 -13.93
C GLY A 358 -14.57 10.80 -15.14
N LYS A 359 -13.63 11.25 -15.99
CA LYS A 359 -13.32 10.57 -17.25
C LYS A 359 -11.82 10.49 -17.55
N THR A 360 -11.11 11.57 -17.34
CA THR A 360 -9.69 11.71 -17.67
C THR A 360 -8.85 11.26 -16.48
N PHE A 361 -8.10 10.18 -16.67
CA PHE A 361 -7.08 9.75 -15.72
C PHE A 361 -6.01 10.85 -15.59
N ARG A 362 -5.62 11.17 -14.36
CA ARG A 362 -4.54 12.10 -14.05
C ARG A 362 -3.58 11.40 -13.10
N ASN A 363 -2.31 11.30 -13.50
CA ASN A 363 -1.22 10.98 -12.59
C ASN A 363 -0.49 12.29 -12.29
N SER A 364 -0.34 12.63 -11.01
CA SER A 364 0.35 13.82 -10.55
C SER A 364 1.15 13.49 -9.29
N ASP A 365 2.28 14.18 -9.10
CA ASP A 365 3.24 13.91 -8.02
C ASP A 365 2.64 14.00 -6.59
N ASP A 366 1.43 14.56 -6.43
CA ASP A 366 0.69 14.65 -5.17
C ASP A 366 -0.25 13.47 -4.88
N LEU A 367 -0.43 12.55 -5.83
CA LEU A 367 -1.26 11.35 -5.75
C LEU A 367 -0.38 10.11 -5.52
N LEU A 368 -0.20 9.76 -4.24
CA LEU A 368 0.73 8.73 -3.78
C LEU A 368 0.07 7.39 -3.40
N ASP A 369 -1.24 7.23 -3.60
CA ASP A 369 -2.01 6.06 -3.12
C ASP A 369 -2.67 5.32 -4.30
N ALA A 370 -1.87 4.97 -5.31
CA ALA A 370 -2.34 4.28 -6.50
C ALA A 370 -2.77 2.85 -6.16
N ASP A 371 -2.00 2.18 -5.30
CA ASP A 371 -2.36 0.91 -4.69
C ASP A 371 -3.72 0.96 -3.97
N ASP A 372 -3.98 1.96 -3.14
CA ASP A 372 -5.25 2.11 -2.42
C ASP A 372 -6.44 2.18 -3.37
N LEU A 373 -6.34 2.95 -4.48
CA LEU A 373 -7.44 3.01 -5.45
C LEU A 373 -7.62 1.66 -6.15
N TYR A 374 -6.52 1.02 -6.54
CA TYR A 374 -6.58 -0.30 -7.16
C TYR A 374 -7.26 -1.32 -6.24
N TYR A 375 -6.80 -1.45 -4.98
CA TYR A 375 -7.35 -2.39 -4.03
C TYR A 375 -8.79 -2.05 -3.64
N ALA A 376 -9.14 -0.78 -3.47
CA ALA A 376 -10.53 -0.39 -3.22
C ALA A 376 -11.46 -0.79 -4.38
N LEU A 377 -11.03 -0.64 -5.63
CA LEU A 377 -11.81 -1.10 -6.79
C LEU A 377 -11.86 -2.63 -6.87
N ASN A 378 -10.74 -3.31 -6.60
CA ASN A 378 -10.65 -4.77 -6.64
C ASN A 378 -11.52 -5.42 -5.55
N GLU A 379 -11.41 -4.97 -4.31
CA GLU A 379 -12.14 -5.52 -3.16
C GLU A 379 -13.63 -5.16 -3.17
N SER A 380 -14.02 -4.09 -3.87
CA SER A 380 -15.43 -3.77 -4.15
C SER A 380 -15.98 -4.47 -5.41
N GLU A 381 -15.28 -5.50 -5.92
CA GLU A 381 -15.65 -6.32 -7.09
C GLU A 381 -15.80 -5.53 -8.40
N GLN A 382 -15.19 -4.34 -8.50
CA GLN A 382 -15.15 -3.51 -9.71
C GLN A 382 -13.91 -3.82 -10.56
N LEU A 383 -13.71 -5.11 -10.87
CA LEU A 383 -12.48 -5.63 -11.50
C LEU A 383 -12.11 -4.97 -12.83
N ASP A 384 -13.10 -4.68 -13.68
CA ASP A 384 -12.86 -4.01 -14.96
C ASP A 384 -12.27 -2.61 -14.77
N LYS A 385 -12.77 -1.87 -13.77
CA LYS A 385 -12.26 -0.54 -13.42
C LYS A 385 -10.88 -0.64 -12.80
N ALA A 386 -10.65 -1.61 -11.91
CA ALA A 386 -9.34 -1.86 -11.31
C ALA A 386 -8.28 -2.16 -12.39
N HIS A 387 -8.61 -3.03 -13.35
CA HIS A 387 -7.74 -3.34 -14.48
C HIS A 387 -7.50 -2.12 -15.38
N GLN A 388 -8.55 -1.36 -15.71
CA GLN A 388 -8.40 -0.14 -16.52
C GLN A 388 -7.53 0.91 -15.82
N PHE A 389 -7.70 1.10 -14.51
CA PHE A 389 -6.86 1.99 -13.71
C PHE A 389 -5.40 1.53 -13.71
N ALA A 390 -5.14 0.26 -13.36
CA ALA A 390 -3.79 -0.29 -13.32
C ALA A 390 -3.09 -0.21 -14.69
N LYS A 391 -3.82 -0.47 -15.79
CA LYS A 391 -3.32 -0.31 -17.15
C LYS A 391 -2.94 1.15 -17.42
N ASN A 392 -3.85 2.10 -17.21
CA ASN A 392 -3.59 3.53 -17.44
C ASN A 392 -2.39 4.03 -16.62
N TYR A 393 -2.34 3.67 -15.34
CA TYR A 393 -1.25 4.04 -14.45
C TYR A 393 0.08 3.45 -14.93
N SER A 394 0.11 2.17 -15.32
CA SER A 394 1.32 1.52 -15.84
C SER A 394 1.82 2.08 -17.19
N GLU A 395 0.92 2.55 -18.05
CA GLU A 395 1.24 3.05 -19.39
C GLU A 395 1.64 4.54 -19.38
N GLN A 396 1.07 5.33 -18.47
CA GLN A 396 1.29 6.79 -18.41
C GLN A 396 2.41 7.19 -17.44
N THR A 397 2.83 6.28 -16.57
CA THR A 397 3.95 6.52 -15.65
C THR A 397 5.28 6.26 -16.37
N PRO A 398 6.21 7.23 -16.44
CA PRO A 398 7.46 7.05 -17.16
C PRO A 398 8.43 6.17 -16.36
N TYR A 399 9.23 5.34 -17.05
CA TYR A 399 10.27 4.50 -16.42
C TYR A 399 11.35 5.29 -15.67
N GLN A 400 11.60 6.53 -16.07
CA GLN A 400 12.58 7.42 -15.46
C GLN A 400 12.02 8.82 -15.31
N VAL A 401 12.33 9.47 -14.18
CA VAL A 401 11.88 10.82 -13.83
C VAL A 401 13.08 11.74 -13.63
N GLY A 402 12.93 13.02 -13.99
CA GLY A 402 13.96 14.03 -13.74
C GLY A 402 13.76 14.66 -12.36
N VAL A 403 14.76 14.56 -11.49
CA VAL A 403 14.71 15.17 -10.16
C VAL A 403 15.37 16.55 -10.19
N TYR A 404 14.67 17.57 -9.69
CA TYR A 404 15.20 18.93 -9.67
C TYR A 404 16.54 19.02 -8.93
N GLY A 405 17.55 19.60 -9.59
CA GLY A 405 18.90 19.74 -9.04
C GLY A 405 19.84 18.58 -9.36
N LEU A 406 19.36 17.48 -9.94
CA LEU A 406 20.19 16.40 -10.46
C LEU A 406 20.39 16.54 -11.98
N PRO A 407 21.61 16.28 -12.51
CA PRO A 407 21.89 16.39 -13.95
C PRO A 407 21.34 15.21 -14.77
N GLY A 408 20.93 14.12 -14.12
CA GLY A 408 20.44 12.88 -14.74
C GLY A 408 18.95 12.62 -14.48
N LYS A 409 18.42 11.58 -15.14
CA LYS A 409 17.13 11.01 -14.77
C LYS A 409 17.35 9.82 -13.84
N GLU A 410 16.50 9.72 -12.83
CA GLU A 410 16.50 8.61 -11.88
C GLU A 410 15.46 7.57 -12.29
N PRO A 411 15.63 6.29 -11.92
CA PRO A 411 14.56 5.30 -11.99
C PRO A 411 13.31 5.80 -11.27
N ASN A 412 12.14 5.46 -11.81
CA ASN A 412 10.87 5.85 -11.21
C ASN A 412 10.21 4.65 -10.50
N ASP A 413 10.09 4.72 -9.18
CA ASP A 413 9.47 3.67 -8.38
C ASP A 413 7.98 3.49 -8.69
N ASP A 414 7.27 4.58 -9.01
CA ASP A 414 5.86 4.56 -9.43
C ASP A 414 5.66 3.74 -10.71
N TRP A 415 6.67 3.69 -11.60
CA TRP A 415 6.60 2.83 -12.78
C TRP A 415 6.56 1.35 -12.37
N MET A 416 7.38 0.96 -11.39
CA MET A 416 7.41 -0.40 -10.87
C MET A 416 6.11 -0.75 -10.14
N GLU A 417 5.57 0.19 -9.36
CA GLU A 417 4.25 0.07 -8.73
C GLU A 417 3.18 -0.17 -9.80
N GLY A 418 3.13 0.65 -10.86
CA GLY A 418 2.18 0.47 -11.95
C GLY A 418 2.29 -0.87 -12.67
N GLN A 419 3.52 -1.37 -12.89
CA GLN A 419 3.70 -2.71 -13.42
C GLN A 419 3.15 -3.80 -12.49
N THR A 420 3.34 -3.62 -11.18
CA THR A 420 2.87 -4.54 -10.14
C THR A 420 1.34 -4.55 -10.05
N LEU A 421 0.68 -3.38 -10.03
CA LEU A 421 -0.78 -3.27 -10.05
C LEU A 421 -1.38 -3.91 -11.31
N LEU A 422 -0.73 -3.74 -12.47
CA LEU A 422 -1.17 -4.39 -13.70
C LEU A 422 -1.09 -5.92 -13.58
N VAL A 423 -0.02 -6.46 -13.00
CA VAL A 423 0.09 -7.91 -12.73
C VAL A 423 -1.02 -8.38 -11.78
N GLN A 424 -1.24 -7.67 -10.67
CA GLN A 424 -2.30 -8.01 -9.72
C GLN A 424 -3.67 -8.01 -10.39
N SER A 425 -3.92 -7.07 -11.30
CA SER A 425 -5.19 -7.02 -12.04
C SER A 425 -5.39 -8.24 -12.95
N LEU A 426 -4.31 -8.79 -13.52
CA LEU A 426 -4.36 -10.01 -14.31
C LEU A 426 -4.68 -11.22 -13.42
N VAL A 427 -4.13 -11.27 -12.20
CA VAL A 427 -4.48 -12.30 -11.20
C VAL A 427 -5.96 -12.20 -10.81
N ALA A 428 -6.45 -11.00 -10.52
CA ALA A 428 -7.87 -10.77 -10.17
C ALA A 428 -8.83 -11.14 -11.31
N LEU A 429 -8.42 -10.95 -12.57
CA LEU A 429 -9.16 -11.37 -13.77
C LEU A 429 -9.00 -12.87 -14.09
N ASN A 430 -8.24 -13.62 -13.28
CA ASN A 430 -7.92 -15.04 -13.47
C ASN A 430 -7.08 -15.33 -14.75
N ASP A 431 -6.33 -14.34 -15.24
CA ASP A 431 -5.36 -14.49 -16.33
C ASP A 431 -3.95 -14.76 -15.81
N LEU A 432 -3.82 -15.86 -15.04
CA LEU A 432 -2.56 -16.28 -14.41
C LEU A 432 -1.40 -16.49 -15.40
N PRO A 433 -1.61 -17.04 -16.63
CA PRO A 433 -0.52 -17.14 -17.62
C PRO A 433 0.02 -15.78 -18.08
N ALA A 434 -0.84 -14.77 -18.25
CA ALA A 434 -0.39 -13.43 -18.59
C ALA A 434 0.37 -12.78 -17.42
N ALA A 435 -0.12 -12.96 -16.18
CA ALA A 435 0.56 -12.51 -14.97
C ALA A 435 1.96 -13.14 -14.84
N GLN A 436 2.05 -14.47 -14.99
CA GLN A 436 3.32 -15.20 -14.95
C GLN A 436 4.29 -14.68 -16.01
N LYS A 437 3.87 -14.60 -17.28
CA LYS A 437 4.73 -14.15 -18.37
C LYS A 437 5.28 -12.74 -18.12
N LYS A 438 4.44 -11.84 -17.60
CA LYS A 438 4.84 -10.47 -17.29
C LYS A 438 5.85 -10.43 -16.13
N LEU A 439 5.62 -11.18 -15.06
CA LEU A 439 6.54 -11.27 -13.93
C LEU A 439 7.86 -11.95 -14.29
N GLU A 440 7.86 -13.01 -15.09
CA GLU A 440 9.08 -13.65 -15.61
C GLU A 440 9.91 -12.65 -16.44
N THR A 441 9.25 -11.80 -17.24
CA THR A 441 9.92 -10.74 -18.00
C THR A 441 10.53 -9.69 -17.07
N LEU A 442 9.76 -9.16 -16.12
CA LEU A 442 10.22 -8.11 -15.19
C LEU A 442 11.34 -8.60 -14.26
N SER A 443 11.21 -9.82 -13.72
CA SER A 443 12.23 -10.43 -12.86
C SER A 443 13.51 -10.76 -13.63
N SER A 444 13.44 -11.10 -14.92
CA SER A 444 14.63 -11.34 -15.74
C SER A 444 15.47 -10.07 -15.97
N THR A 445 14.84 -8.89 -16.03
CA THR A 445 15.53 -7.60 -16.20
C THR A 445 15.90 -6.94 -14.87
N ALA A 446 15.26 -7.34 -13.77
CA ALA A 446 15.55 -6.88 -12.41
C ALA A 446 15.72 -8.06 -11.44
N PRO A 447 16.73 -8.93 -11.63
CA PRO A 447 16.88 -10.17 -10.87
C PRO A 447 17.15 -9.97 -9.37
N ALA A 448 17.57 -8.77 -8.95
CA ALA A 448 17.76 -8.43 -7.54
C ALA A 448 16.52 -7.81 -6.88
N ASN A 449 15.43 -7.57 -7.62
CA ASN A 449 14.18 -7.07 -7.04
C ASN A 449 13.45 -8.22 -6.33
N GLN A 450 13.52 -8.24 -5.00
CA GLN A 450 12.92 -9.32 -4.20
C GLN A 450 11.38 -9.35 -4.35
N ASN A 451 10.71 -8.20 -4.34
CA ASN A 451 9.24 -8.12 -4.40
C ASN A 451 8.67 -8.71 -5.69
N LEU A 452 9.30 -8.45 -6.85
CA LEU A 452 8.88 -9.06 -8.12
C LEU A 452 9.00 -10.59 -8.11
N ARG A 453 10.04 -11.11 -7.46
CA ARG A 453 10.28 -12.56 -7.36
C ARG A 453 9.35 -13.23 -6.34
N ILE A 454 9.02 -12.54 -5.24
CA ILE A 454 7.95 -12.99 -4.33
C ILE A 454 6.60 -13.03 -5.07
N ALA A 455 6.25 -11.97 -5.82
CA ALA A 455 5.01 -11.96 -6.60
C ALA A 455 4.98 -13.09 -7.66
N LEU A 456 6.12 -13.42 -8.27
CA LEU A 456 6.23 -14.55 -9.20
C LEU A 456 5.99 -15.89 -8.49
N ALA A 457 6.56 -16.06 -7.30
CA ALA A 457 6.32 -17.23 -6.47
C ALA A 457 4.83 -17.38 -6.10
N SER A 458 4.17 -16.29 -5.69
CA SER A 458 2.71 -16.28 -5.43
C SER A 458 1.89 -16.65 -6.67
N VAL A 459 2.29 -16.22 -7.87
CA VAL A 459 1.64 -16.66 -9.12
C VAL A 459 1.91 -18.13 -9.41
N TYR A 460 3.11 -18.66 -9.13
CA TYR A 460 3.35 -20.10 -9.23
C TYR A 460 2.46 -20.89 -8.27
N LEU A 461 2.30 -20.42 -7.03
CA LEU A 461 1.40 -21.02 -6.05
C LEU A 461 -0.05 -21.02 -6.55
N ALA A 462 -0.56 -19.88 -7.03
CA ALA A 462 -1.91 -19.76 -7.61
C ALA A 462 -2.13 -20.62 -8.87
N ARG A 463 -1.05 -21.06 -9.53
CA ARG A 463 -1.07 -21.98 -10.68
C ARG A 463 -0.87 -23.45 -10.28
N ASP A 464 -0.93 -23.75 -8.99
CA ASP A 464 -0.71 -25.07 -8.39
C ASP A 464 0.71 -25.62 -8.63
N LEU A 465 1.72 -24.75 -8.56
CA LEU A 465 3.15 -25.09 -8.69
C LEU A 465 3.94 -24.74 -7.41
N PRO A 466 3.61 -25.36 -6.26
CA PRO A 466 4.14 -24.96 -4.96
C PRO A 466 5.64 -25.21 -4.81
N ARG A 467 6.22 -26.28 -5.40
CA ARG A 467 7.69 -26.48 -5.37
C ARG A 467 8.42 -25.44 -6.20
N LYS A 468 7.81 -24.99 -7.32
CA LYS A 468 8.37 -23.87 -8.09
C LYS A 468 8.32 -22.56 -7.31
N SER A 469 7.25 -22.31 -6.57
CA SER A 469 7.16 -21.18 -5.63
C SER A 469 8.29 -21.23 -4.59
N GLU A 470 8.46 -22.38 -3.93
CA GLU A 470 9.50 -22.57 -2.93
C GLU A 470 10.91 -22.32 -3.48
N GLN A 471 11.23 -22.88 -4.65
CA GLN A 471 12.52 -22.68 -5.30
C GLN A 471 12.81 -21.21 -5.58
N GLU A 472 11.82 -20.47 -6.06
CA GLU A 472 11.93 -19.03 -6.29
C GLU A 472 12.18 -18.32 -4.96
N LEU A 473 11.36 -18.54 -3.94
CA LEU A 473 11.51 -17.89 -2.63
C LEU A 473 12.84 -18.22 -1.95
N LYS A 474 13.34 -19.46 -2.10
CA LYS A 474 14.64 -19.85 -1.55
C LYS A 474 15.81 -19.17 -2.27
N ALA A 475 15.70 -18.94 -3.58
CA ALA A 475 16.72 -18.25 -4.36
C ALA A 475 16.87 -16.76 -3.99
N ILE A 476 15.86 -16.16 -3.35
CA ILE A 476 15.81 -14.73 -3.03
C ILE A 476 15.95 -14.43 -1.54
N GLU A 477 16.02 -15.46 -0.70
CA GLU A 477 16.02 -15.38 0.76
C GLU A 477 17.18 -14.53 1.29
N SER A 478 18.37 -14.64 0.68
CA SER A 478 19.57 -13.93 1.12
C SER A 478 19.57 -12.42 0.83
N LEU A 479 18.68 -11.92 -0.04
CA LEU A 479 18.64 -10.50 -0.39
C LEU A 479 18.14 -9.62 0.75
N ALA A 480 17.04 -10.04 1.40
CA ALA A 480 16.48 -9.39 2.58
C ALA A 480 15.80 -10.48 3.43
N PRO A 481 16.58 -11.18 4.28
CA PRO A 481 16.10 -12.37 5.00
C PRO A 481 15.11 -12.06 6.12
N ARG A 482 14.97 -10.79 6.51
CA ARG A 482 13.98 -10.32 7.50
C ARG A 482 12.76 -9.67 6.85
N SER A 483 12.54 -9.89 5.55
CA SER A 483 11.38 -9.33 4.85
C SER A 483 10.11 -10.05 5.29
N LEU A 484 9.17 -9.33 5.92
CA LEU A 484 7.87 -9.88 6.31
C LEU A 484 7.06 -10.40 5.10
N ILE A 485 7.21 -9.78 3.93
CA ILE A 485 6.55 -10.24 2.69
C ILE A 485 7.12 -11.59 2.25
N LEU A 486 8.44 -11.76 2.34
CA LEU A 486 9.10 -13.03 2.00
C LEU A 486 8.67 -14.15 2.95
N GLU A 487 8.77 -13.91 4.26
CA GLU A 487 8.46 -14.92 5.28
C GLU A 487 6.99 -15.36 5.21
N ARG A 488 6.05 -14.42 4.98
CA ARG A 488 4.64 -14.76 4.72
C ARG A 488 4.47 -15.65 3.48
N ALA A 489 5.10 -15.29 2.35
CA ALA A 489 5.03 -16.09 1.14
C ALA A 489 5.65 -17.50 1.31
N GLN A 490 6.71 -17.61 2.11
CA GLN A 490 7.31 -18.89 2.48
C GLN A 490 6.37 -19.72 3.38
N ALA A 491 5.65 -19.08 4.30
CA ALA A 491 4.66 -19.75 5.15
C ALA A 491 3.45 -20.25 4.33
N GLU A 492 2.93 -19.44 3.41
CA GLU A 492 1.86 -19.82 2.47
C GLU A 492 2.31 -21.00 1.59
N THR A 493 3.52 -20.93 1.04
CA THR A 493 4.09 -22.03 0.24
C THR A 493 4.29 -23.29 1.07
N ALA A 494 4.77 -23.17 2.32
CA ALA A 494 4.88 -24.30 3.25
C ALA A 494 3.52 -24.91 3.59
N MET A 495 2.45 -24.10 3.66
CA MET A 495 1.09 -24.61 3.88
C MET A 495 0.60 -25.47 2.72
N ASP A 496 0.75 -25.00 1.48
CA ASP A 496 0.37 -25.76 0.27
C ASP A 496 1.24 -26.99 0.05
N LEU A 497 2.52 -26.90 0.43
CA LEU A 497 3.45 -28.02 0.52
C LEU A 497 3.25 -28.84 1.78
N GLN A 498 2.23 -28.62 2.63
CA GLN A 498 1.97 -29.44 3.82
C GLN A 498 3.19 -29.60 4.76
N GLU A 499 4.06 -28.59 4.83
CA GLU A 499 5.21 -28.46 5.73
C GLU A 499 4.78 -27.73 7.01
N TRP A 500 3.91 -28.37 7.78
CA TRP A 500 3.22 -27.76 8.90
C TRP A 500 4.14 -27.12 9.94
N HIS A 501 5.27 -27.76 10.26
CA HIS A 501 6.25 -27.21 11.21
C HIS A 501 6.84 -25.87 10.74
N GLN A 502 7.23 -25.79 9.46
CA GLN A 502 7.78 -24.57 8.88
C GLN A 502 6.72 -23.48 8.78
N MET A 503 5.50 -23.85 8.38
CA MET A 503 4.36 -22.93 8.35
C MET A 503 4.09 -22.32 9.75
N GLU A 504 4.08 -23.12 10.80
CA GLU A 504 3.87 -22.66 12.18
C GLU A 504 4.98 -21.69 12.64
N LEU A 505 6.26 -22.05 12.44
CA LEU A 505 7.40 -21.22 12.85
C LEU A 505 7.42 -19.86 12.12
N LEU A 506 7.20 -19.85 10.80
CA LEU A 506 7.19 -18.62 10.01
C LEU A 506 5.99 -17.74 10.38
N THR A 507 4.82 -18.35 10.60
CA THR A 507 3.61 -17.60 11.00
C THR A 507 3.77 -16.98 12.39
N ASP A 508 4.37 -17.69 13.34
CA ASP A 508 4.65 -17.16 14.68
C ASP A 508 5.64 -15.98 14.64
N ASP A 509 6.68 -16.03 13.80
CA ASP A 509 7.64 -14.93 13.68
C ASP A 509 6.99 -13.66 13.12
N VAL A 510 6.26 -13.75 12.01
CA VAL A 510 5.63 -12.58 11.39
C VAL A 510 4.54 -11.98 12.28
N ILE A 511 3.74 -12.79 12.97
CA ILE A 511 2.74 -12.30 13.93
C ILE A 511 3.40 -11.65 15.15
N THR A 512 4.53 -12.17 15.62
CA THR A 512 5.26 -11.57 16.74
C THR A 512 5.83 -10.20 16.37
N ARG A 513 6.32 -10.05 15.14
CA ARG A 513 6.99 -8.83 14.66
C ARG A 513 6.01 -7.76 14.17
N SER A 514 4.91 -8.15 13.55
CA SER A 514 3.88 -7.26 13.01
C SER A 514 2.45 -7.76 13.30
N PRO A 515 2.02 -7.77 14.57
CA PRO A 515 0.67 -8.25 14.94
C PRO A 515 -0.46 -7.41 14.35
N GLU A 516 -0.20 -6.15 14.02
CA GLU A 516 -1.18 -5.23 13.42
C GLU A 516 -1.31 -5.35 11.89
N ASP A 517 -0.39 -6.07 11.25
CA ASP A 517 -0.36 -6.19 9.78
C ASP A 517 -1.43 -7.17 9.29
N VAL A 518 -2.30 -6.70 8.40
CA VAL A 518 -3.49 -7.44 7.94
C VAL A 518 -3.15 -8.73 7.20
N PRO A 519 -2.18 -8.78 6.25
CA PRO A 519 -1.81 -10.05 5.63
C PRO A 519 -1.22 -11.06 6.62
N SER A 520 -0.47 -10.62 7.65
CA SER A 520 -0.01 -11.54 8.71
C SER A 520 -1.18 -12.13 9.50
N GLN A 521 -2.16 -11.29 9.86
CA GLN A 521 -3.39 -11.75 10.52
C GLN A 521 -4.20 -12.74 9.67
N GLU A 522 -4.22 -12.54 8.34
CA GLU A 522 -4.89 -13.45 7.40
C GLU A 522 -4.15 -14.80 7.29
N LEU A 523 -2.82 -14.81 7.25
CA LEU A 523 -2.02 -16.04 7.34
C LEU A 523 -2.28 -16.80 8.64
N ASP A 524 -2.30 -16.10 9.79
CA ASP A 524 -2.62 -16.69 11.08
C ASP A 524 -4.07 -17.21 11.15
N ARG A 525 -5.00 -16.54 10.47
CA ARG A 525 -6.37 -17.06 10.31
C ARG A 525 -6.38 -18.39 9.57
N GLN A 526 -5.66 -18.52 8.46
CA GLN A 526 -5.59 -19.77 7.69
C GLN A 526 -5.02 -20.91 8.55
N ARG A 527 -3.96 -20.63 9.31
CA ARG A 527 -3.39 -21.55 10.31
C ARG A 527 -4.40 -21.96 11.39
N LYS A 528 -5.15 -21.00 11.95
CA LYS A 528 -6.20 -21.28 12.94
C LYS A 528 -7.30 -22.17 12.36
N VAL A 529 -7.73 -21.94 11.12
CA VAL A 529 -8.72 -22.77 10.42
C VAL A 529 -8.16 -24.16 10.15
N HIS A 530 -6.88 -24.30 9.79
CA HIS A 530 -6.22 -25.59 9.67
C HIS A 530 -6.30 -26.40 10.99
N ASN A 531 -6.11 -25.72 12.13
CA ASN A 531 -6.09 -26.28 13.47
C ASN A 531 -7.49 -26.50 14.13
N MET A 532 -8.58 -26.42 13.37
CA MET A 532 -9.94 -26.67 13.86
C MET A 532 -10.35 -28.14 13.78
N TYR A 533 -11.43 -28.50 14.50
CA TYR A 533 -12.16 -29.73 14.20
C TYR A 533 -12.75 -29.63 12.79
N GLU A 534 -12.88 -30.75 12.08
CA GLU A 534 -13.50 -30.75 10.74
C GLU A 534 -14.62 -31.78 10.67
N LEU A 535 -15.84 -31.30 10.42
CA LEU A 535 -17.02 -32.11 10.15
C LEU A 535 -17.20 -32.21 8.62
N ARG A 536 -17.09 -33.43 8.09
CA ARG A 536 -17.39 -33.75 6.70
C ARG A 536 -18.71 -34.52 6.64
N VAL A 537 -19.67 -34.02 5.88
CA VAL A 537 -20.93 -34.70 5.58
C VAL A 537 -21.07 -34.81 4.08
N THR A 538 -21.35 -36.00 3.60
CA THR A 538 -21.72 -36.22 2.19
C THR A 538 -23.01 -37.01 2.15
N GLY A 539 -23.85 -36.75 1.16
CA GLY A 539 -25.05 -37.55 0.98
C GLY A 539 -25.61 -37.44 -0.42
N ASN A 540 -26.34 -38.48 -0.78
CA ASN A 540 -26.94 -38.62 -2.09
C ASN A 540 -28.35 -39.19 -1.96
N ARG A 541 -29.20 -38.84 -2.92
CA ARG A 541 -30.55 -39.35 -3.04
C ARG A 541 -30.94 -39.50 -4.50
N THR A 542 -31.30 -40.70 -4.91
CA THR A 542 -31.94 -40.94 -6.21
C THR A 542 -33.41 -40.50 -6.11
N ILE A 543 -33.78 -39.49 -6.89
CA ILE A 543 -35.14 -38.94 -6.95
C ILE A 543 -36.03 -39.86 -7.81
N SER A 544 -35.50 -40.30 -8.94
CA SER A 544 -36.17 -41.18 -9.90
C SER A 544 -35.12 -41.99 -10.66
N SER A 545 -35.23 -43.31 -10.61
CA SER A 545 -34.41 -44.22 -11.42
C SER A 545 -35.26 -45.37 -11.94
N ASN A 546 -34.97 -45.81 -13.17
CA ASN A 546 -35.39 -47.11 -13.71
C ASN A 546 -34.19 -48.00 -14.04
N SER A 547 -33.02 -47.72 -13.45
CA SER A 547 -31.78 -48.48 -13.63
C SER A 547 -31.70 -49.71 -12.72
N PRO A 548 -31.03 -50.81 -13.11
CA PRO A 548 -30.74 -51.94 -12.25
C PRO A 548 -29.55 -51.69 -11.31
N ILE A 549 -28.81 -50.58 -11.51
CA ILE A 549 -27.67 -50.17 -10.69
C ILE A 549 -28.14 -49.42 -9.44
N SER A 550 -28.99 -48.41 -9.63
CA SER A 550 -29.58 -47.61 -8.56
C SER A 550 -31.03 -48.02 -8.31
N GLY A 551 -31.37 -48.34 -7.08
CA GLY A 551 -32.74 -48.59 -6.67
C GLY A 551 -33.59 -47.32 -6.70
N ASN A 552 -34.91 -47.51 -6.69
CA ASN A 552 -35.83 -46.38 -6.71
C ASN A 552 -35.88 -45.75 -5.30
N LYS A 553 -35.51 -44.46 -5.18
CA LYS A 553 -35.38 -43.73 -3.90
C LYS A 553 -34.18 -44.14 -3.04
N ASP A 554 -33.07 -44.49 -3.68
CA ASP A 554 -31.81 -44.71 -2.98
C ASP A 554 -31.40 -43.46 -2.19
N PHE A 555 -30.82 -43.68 -1.01
CA PHE A 555 -30.40 -42.64 -0.09
C PHE A 555 -29.15 -43.10 0.65
N GLY A 556 -28.09 -42.31 0.57
CA GLY A 556 -26.86 -42.49 1.33
C GLY A 556 -26.50 -41.22 2.09
N VAL A 557 -25.99 -41.36 3.30
CA VAL A 557 -25.36 -40.26 4.06
C VAL A 557 -24.16 -40.78 4.82
N GLU A 558 -23.07 -40.03 4.77
CA GLU A 558 -21.86 -40.27 5.53
C GLU A 558 -21.52 -39.02 6.34
N THR A 559 -21.02 -39.23 7.55
CA THR A 559 -20.62 -38.16 8.46
C THR A 559 -19.33 -38.58 9.13
N LEU A 560 -18.27 -37.79 8.96
CA LEU A 560 -16.97 -37.98 9.58
C LEU A 560 -16.58 -36.72 10.35
N LEU A 561 -16.08 -36.89 11.58
CA LEU A 561 -15.55 -35.82 12.41
C LEU A 561 -14.07 -36.07 12.66
N TYR A 562 -13.23 -35.14 12.23
CA TYR A 562 -11.78 -35.16 12.41
C TYR A 562 -11.38 -34.24 13.58
N SER A 563 -10.39 -34.66 14.36
CA SER A 563 -9.74 -33.84 15.38
C SER A 563 -8.95 -32.68 14.74
N PRO A 564 -8.54 -31.67 15.54
CA PRO A 564 -7.39 -30.85 15.21
C PRO A 564 -6.14 -31.70 14.93
N PRO A 565 -5.15 -31.17 14.21
CA PRO A 565 -3.84 -31.80 14.06
C PRO A 565 -3.17 -32.09 15.42
N ILE A 566 -2.58 -33.27 15.53
CA ILE A 566 -1.83 -33.78 16.69
C ILE A 566 -0.39 -33.97 16.22
N ALA A 567 0.57 -33.36 16.92
CA ALA A 567 1.97 -33.34 16.49
C ALA A 567 2.11 -32.92 15.01
N GLU A 568 1.33 -31.88 14.63
CA GLU A 568 1.30 -31.20 13.33
C GLU A 568 0.77 -32.04 12.15
N ASN A 569 1.10 -33.33 12.08
CA ASN A 569 0.86 -34.16 10.89
C ASN A 569 -0.29 -35.16 11.06
N TRP A 570 -0.75 -35.45 12.27
CA TRP A 570 -1.73 -36.52 12.52
C TRP A 570 -3.12 -35.98 12.83
N ARG A 571 -4.15 -36.65 12.35
CA ARG A 571 -5.54 -36.42 12.79
C ARG A 571 -6.20 -37.75 13.09
N VAL A 572 -7.05 -37.79 14.09
CA VAL A 572 -7.94 -38.94 14.32
C VAL A 572 -9.34 -38.57 13.88
N PHE A 573 -10.08 -39.54 13.36
CA PHE A 573 -11.45 -39.31 12.95
C PHE A 573 -12.38 -40.45 13.35
N GLY A 574 -13.66 -40.11 13.48
CA GLY A 574 -14.72 -41.06 13.73
C GLY A 574 -16.01 -40.64 13.08
N GLY A 575 -16.86 -41.62 12.77
CA GLY A 575 -18.10 -41.33 12.09
C GLY A 575 -18.86 -42.57 11.65
N GLY A 576 -19.76 -42.39 10.69
CA GLY A 576 -20.54 -43.48 10.14
C GLY A 576 -21.25 -43.14 8.85
N SER A 577 -21.72 -44.19 8.18
CA SER A 577 -22.55 -44.08 6.99
C SER A 577 -23.83 -44.89 7.12
N TYR A 578 -24.87 -44.44 6.43
CA TYR A 578 -26.14 -45.11 6.30
C TYR A 578 -26.57 -45.09 4.84
N ASP A 579 -26.72 -46.27 4.27
CA ASP A 579 -27.14 -46.47 2.88
C ASP A 579 -28.46 -47.25 2.86
N ASN A 580 -29.35 -46.85 1.97
CA ASN A 580 -30.67 -47.44 1.82
C ASN A 580 -31.12 -47.42 0.37
N ALA A 581 -31.56 -48.56 -0.15
CA ALA A 581 -32.06 -48.71 -1.51
C ALA A 581 -33.31 -49.59 -1.57
N GLN A 582 -34.18 -49.35 -2.55
CA GLN A 582 -35.36 -50.18 -2.81
C GLN A 582 -35.21 -50.91 -4.15
N PHE A 583 -35.11 -52.24 -4.08
CA PHE A 583 -35.05 -53.13 -5.24
C PHE A 583 -36.37 -53.90 -5.40
N GLU A 584 -36.54 -54.60 -6.52
CA GLU A 584 -37.72 -55.45 -6.79
C GLU A 584 -37.91 -56.53 -5.72
N GLU A 585 -36.81 -57.18 -5.33
CA GLU A 585 -36.79 -58.17 -4.25
C GLU A 585 -36.91 -57.57 -2.83
N GLY A 586 -37.08 -56.25 -2.67
CA GLY A 586 -37.25 -55.55 -1.40
C GLY A 586 -36.10 -54.61 -1.00
N LYS A 587 -36.18 -54.05 0.21
CA LYS A 587 -35.26 -53.01 0.74
C LYS A 587 -33.86 -53.56 1.09
N GLY A 588 -32.81 -52.88 0.63
CA GLY A 588 -31.42 -53.09 1.05
C GLY A 588 -30.95 -51.96 1.96
N ILE A 589 -30.23 -52.28 3.03
CA ILE A 589 -29.72 -51.30 4.00
C ILE A 589 -28.28 -51.68 4.34
N ASN A 590 -27.39 -50.69 4.42
CA ASN A 590 -26.05 -50.84 5.00
C ASN A 590 -25.84 -49.74 6.05
N ARG A 591 -25.17 -50.09 7.15
CA ARG A 591 -24.80 -49.16 8.22
C ARG A 591 -23.35 -49.40 8.56
N ALA A 592 -22.53 -48.36 8.50
CA ALA A 592 -21.13 -48.44 8.90
C ALA A 592 -20.83 -47.49 10.05
N MET A 593 -20.09 -47.96 11.05
CA MET A 593 -19.39 -47.09 12.00
C MET A 593 -17.89 -47.18 11.73
N ARG A 594 -17.19 -46.05 11.72
CA ARG A 594 -15.79 -45.95 11.29
C ARG A 594 -14.96 -45.19 12.31
N LEU A 595 -13.72 -45.64 12.50
CA LEU A 595 -12.70 -44.99 13.29
C LEU A 595 -11.38 -45.11 12.54
N GLY A 596 -10.62 -44.02 12.47
CA GLY A 596 -9.38 -43.99 11.71
C GLY A 596 -8.43 -42.87 12.09
N GLY A 597 -7.28 -42.86 11.41
CA GLY A 597 -6.27 -41.83 11.50
C GLY A 597 -5.81 -41.40 10.13
N GLU A 598 -5.51 -40.11 10.01
CA GLU A 598 -4.90 -39.46 8.86
C GLU A 598 -3.50 -38.99 9.25
N TRP A 599 -2.53 -39.16 8.36
CA TRP A 599 -1.20 -38.56 8.44
C TRP A 599 -0.90 -37.82 7.14
N THR A 600 -0.55 -36.54 7.26
CA THR A 600 -0.32 -35.65 6.13
C THR A 600 1.00 -34.91 6.32
N SER A 601 1.88 -34.97 5.33
CA SER A 601 3.19 -34.33 5.28
C SER A 601 3.52 -33.98 3.83
N ARG A 602 4.57 -33.20 3.60
CA ARG A 602 4.92 -32.60 2.30
C ARG A 602 4.58 -33.33 1.01
N ASP A 603 5.01 -34.57 0.90
CA ASP A 603 4.82 -35.37 -0.31
C ASP A 603 3.88 -36.54 -0.08
N HIS A 604 3.32 -36.68 1.12
CA HIS A 604 2.67 -37.89 1.58
C HIS A 604 1.35 -37.61 2.28
N TRP A 605 0.35 -38.38 1.90
CA TRP A 605 -0.88 -38.52 2.66
C TRP A 605 -1.20 -39.98 2.85
N VAL A 606 -1.60 -40.35 4.06
CA VAL A 606 -1.97 -41.70 4.46
C VAL A 606 -3.20 -41.63 5.34
N GLU A 607 -4.23 -42.40 5.00
CA GLU A 607 -5.44 -42.55 5.80
C GLU A 607 -5.69 -44.04 6.05
N ALA A 608 -5.89 -44.41 7.31
CA ALA A 608 -6.21 -45.76 7.70
C ALA A 608 -7.46 -45.78 8.58
N GLU A 609 -8.42 -46.64 8.25
CA GLU A 609 -9.64 -46.83 9.04
C GLU A 609 -9.96 -48.30 9.29
N VAL A 610 -10.61 -48.54 10.41
CA VAL A 610 -11.35 -49.76 10.70
C VAL A 610 -12.83 -49.43 10.78
N ASN A 611 -13.66 -50.29 10.21
CA ASN A 611 -15.10 -50.06 10.19
C ASN A 611 -15.90 -51.31 10.56
N ASN A 612 -17.08 -51.07 11.13
CA ASN A 612 -18.07 -52.08 11.45
C ASN A 612 -19.27 -51.89 10.53
N GLN A 613 -19.49 -52.84 9.62
CA GLN A 613 -20.59 -52.79 8.66
C GLN A 613 -21.70 -53.78 9.04
N ASN A 614 -22.94 -53.34 8.97
CA ASN A 614 -24.12 -54.18 9.16
C ASN A 614 -25.11 -53.96 8.01
N TYR A 615 -25.19 -54.98 7.16
CA TYR A 615 -26.06 -55.03 5.99
C TYR A 615 -27.10 -56.17 6.07
N GLY A 616 -27.50 -56.56 7.30
CA GLY A 616 -28.54 -57.57 7.55
C GLY A 616 -28.03 -58.98 7.89
N PHE A 617 -26.72 -59.23 7.84
CA PHE A 617 -26.10 -60.54 8.15
C PHE A 617 -25.12 -60.48 9.33
N GLY A 618 -25.52 -59.71 10.36
CA GLY A 618 -24.70 -59.42 11.53
C GLY A 618 -23.63 -58.37 11.28
N ASN A 619 -22.83 -58.09 12.30
CA ASN A 619 -21.76 -57.10 12.22
C ASN A 619 -20.51 -57.71 11.55
N LYS A 620 -19.96 -57.03 10.57
CA LYS A 620 -18.75 -57.43 9.83
C LYS A 620 -17.68 -56.36 9.99
N THR A 621 -16.43 -56.80 10.19
CA THR A 621 -15.29 -55.89 10.30
C THR A 621 -14.67 -55.66 8.93
N GLY A 622 -14.64 -54.40 8.50
CA GLY A 622 -13.92 -53.92 7.35
C GLY A 622 -12.72 -53.06 7.76
N ALA A 623 -11.89 -52.76 6.78
CA ALA A 623 -10.72 -51.91 6.94
C ALA A 623 -10.37 -51.25 5.61
N ARG A 624 -9.83 -50.03 5.66
CA ARG A 624 -9.34 -49.31 4.48
C ARG A 624 -8.00 -48.67 4.80
N LEU A 625 -7.08 -48.75 3.84
CA LEU A 625 -5.83 -48.01 3.83
C LEU A 625 -5.74 -47.29 2.50
N SER A 626 -5.58 -45.97 2.54
CA SER A 626 -5.46 -45.11 1.37
C SER A 626 -4.19 -44.26 1.48
N THR A 627 -3.51 -44.04 0.37
CA THR A 627 -2.31 -43.20 0.36
C THR A 627 -2.05 -42.60 -1.02
N TRP A 628 -1.40 -41.45 -1.04
CA TRP A 628 -0.78 -40.89 -2.24
C TRP A 628 0.60 -40.32 -1.94
N TYR A 629 1.40 -40.23 -3.01
CA TYR A 629 2.73 -39.63 -3.03
C TYR A 629 2.90 -38.65 -4.19
N ASP A 630 3.40 -37.44 -3.91
CA ASP A 630 3.75 -36.44 -4.91
C ASP A 630 5.24 -36.52 -5.27
N PHE A 631 5.56 -36.76 -6.54
CA PHE A 631 6.96 -36.75 -7.01
C PHE A 631 7.45 -35.33 -7.29
N ASN A 632 6.56 -34.46 -7.76
CA ASN A 632 6.78 -33.08 -8.11
C ASN A 632 5.41 -32.40 -8.31
N ASP A 633 5.41 -31.14 -8.77
CA ASP A 633 4.17 -30.36 -9.00
C ASP A 633 3.27 -30.95 -10.11
N HIS A 634 3.75 -31.94 -10.87
CA HIS A 634 3.05 -32.48 -12.04
C HIS A 634 2.57 -33.91 -11.88
N TRP A 635 3.15 -34.70 -10.98
CA TRP A 635 2.92 -36.14 -10.91
C TRP A 635 2.63 -36.60 -9.49
N ARG A 636 1.45 -37.21 -9.32
CA ARG A 636 1.01 -37.89 -8.11
C ARG A 636 0.69 -39.35 -8.44
N VAL A 637 1.05 -40.25 -7.54
CA VAL A 637 0.63 -41.66 -7.58
C VAL A 637 -0.05 -41.99 -6.27
N GLY A 638 -1.17 -42.69 -6.34
CA GLY A 638 -1.86 -43.12 -5.14
C GLY A 638 -2.52 -44.47 -5.30
N GLY A 639 -3.08 -44.95 -4.21
CA GLY A 639 -3.81 -46.20 -4.19
C GLY A 639 -4.49 -46.44 -2.85
N GLN A 640 -5.46 -47.34 -2.87
CA GLN A 640 -6.18 -47.76 -1.68
C GLN A 640 -6.48 -49.24 -1.71
N VAL A 641 -6.60 -49.84 -0.53
CA VAL A 641 -7.02 -51.23 -0.35
C VAL A 641 -8.14 -51.28 0.67
N GLU A 642 -9.19 -52.03 0.36
CA GLU A 642 -10.40 -52.11 1.17
C GLU A 642 -10.81 -53.56 1.40
N ARG A 643 -11.04 -53.88 2.68
CA ARG A 643 -11.79 -55.06 3.10
C ARG A 643 -13.22 -54.63 3.39
N LEU A 644 -14.19 -55.25 2.72
CA LEU A 644 -15.59 -54.78 2.65
C LEU A 644 -15.66 -53.39 1.99
N ALA A 645 -15.36 -53.37 0.69
CA ALA A 645 -15.26 -52.16 -0.11
C ALA A 645 -16.53 -51.31 -0.03
N LYS A 646 -16.37 -50.00 0.15
CA LYS A 646 -17.48 -49.04 0.27
C LYS A 646 -18.38 -49.06 -0.97
N GLU A 647 -17.78 -49.18 -2.15
CA GLU A 647 -18.46 -49.21 -3.45
C GLU A 647 -19.07 -50.59 -3.80
N THR A 648 -19.17 -51.53 -2.84
CA THR A 648 -19.88 -52.79 -3.07
C THR A 648 -21.35 -52.50 -3.36
N PRO A 649 -21.94 -52.96 -4.48
CA PRO A 649 -23.34 -52.71 -4.80
C PRO A 649 -24.28 -53.11 -3.65
N LEU A 650 -25.17 -52.21 -3.24
CA LEU A 650 -26.07 -52.46 -2.10
C LEU A 650 -27.00 -53.66 -2.34
N ARG A 651 -27.35 -53.92 -3.61
CA ARG A 651 -28.08 -55.12 -4.04
C ARG A 651 -27.30 -56.42 -3.78
N ALA A 652 -25.97 -56.38 -3.93
CA ALA A 652 -25.08 -57.50 -3.61
C ALA A 652 -24.99 -57.72 -2.09
N LEU A 653 -24.77 -56.65 -1.31
CA LEU A 653 -24.70 -56.71 0.15
C LEU A 653 -25.97 -57.29 0.78
N LYS A 654 -27.15 -56.88 0.29
CA LYS A 654 -28.46 -57.40 0.72
C LYS A 654 -28.57 -58.93 0.59
N ASN A 655 -27.82 -59.52 -0.34
CA ASN A 655 -27.81 -60.96 -0.57
C ASN A 655 -26.55 -61.63 -0.02
N ASN A 656 -25.92 -61.00 0.98
CA ASN A 656 -24.70 -61.45 1.66
C ASN A 656 -23.49 -61.64 0.72
N ILE A 657 -23.44 -60.86 -0.35
CA ILE A 657 -22.28 -60.80 -1.26
C ILE A 657 -21.52 -59.51 -0.94
N SER A 658 -20.26 -59.67 -0.51
CA SER A 658 -19.36 -58.56 -0.17
C SER A 658 -18.17 -58.54 -1.13
N ALA A 659 -17.53 -57.39 -1.32
CA ALA A 659 -16.30 -57.29 -2.11
C ALA A 659 -15.12 -56.76 -1.27
N ASN A 660 -13.92 -57.21 -1.63
CA ASN A 660 -12.68 -56.53 -1.25
C ASN A 660 -12.10 -55.90 -2.51
N SER A 661 -11.56 -54.69 -2.42
CA SER A 661 -11.00 -53.97 -3.57
C SER A 661 -9.57 -53.52 -3.29
N ALA A 662 -8.83 -53.32 -4.37
CA ALA A 662 -7.61 -52.55 -4.38
C ALA A 662 -7.71 -51.58 -5.57
N SER A 663 -7.24 -50.35 -5.42
CA SER A 663 -7.10 -49.42 -6.54
C SER A 663 -5.73 -48.76 -6.53
N ALA A 664 -5.27 -48.41 -7.72
CA ALA A 664 -4.07 -47.61 -7.94
C ALA A 664 -4.36 -46.58 -9.02
N TYR A 665 -3.84 -45.37 -8.86
CA TYR A 665 -4.01 -44.29 -9.84
C TYR A 665 -2.73 -43.50 -10.04
N VAL A 666 -2.64 -42.91 -11.23
CA VAL A 666 -1.63 -41.92 -11.60
C VAL A 666 -2.38 -40.65 -11.99
N PHE A 667 -2.05 -39.55 -11.32
CA PHE A 667 -2.58 -38.23 -11.60
C PHE A 667 -1.46 -37.36 -12.16
N TRP A 668 -1.71 -36.75 -13.31
CA TRP A 668 -0.85 -35.79 -13.96
C TRP A 668 -1.53 -34.44 -14.07
N LYS A 669 -0.81 -33.37 -13.75
CA LYS A 669 -1.29 -31.99 -13.88
C LYS A 669 -0.23 -31.13 -14.55
N ALA A 670 -0.63 -30.39 -15.58
CA ALA A 670 0.27 -29.41 -16.19
C ALA A 670 0.33 -28.13 -15.35
N ASP A 671 -0.85 -27.61 -14.99
CA ASP A 671 -1.09 -26.36 -14.27
C ASP A 671 -2.57 -26.28 -13.84
N ASP A 672 -3.02 -25.09 -13.41
CA ASP A 672 -4.40 -24.76 -13.03
C ASP A 672 -5.49 -25.10 -14.07
N ARG A 673 -5.11 -25.36 -15.34
CA ARG A 673 -6.01 -25.50 -16.49
C ARG A 673 -6.08 -26.89 -17.09
N ARG A 674 -5.14 -27.78 -16.76
CA ARG A 674 -5.08 -29.10 -17.39
C ARG A 674 -4.60 -30.17 -16.42
N ASP A 675 -5.39 -31.23 -16.32
CA ASP A 675 -5.09 -32.42 -15.55
C ASP A 675 -5.64 -33.68 -16.24
N ALA A 676 -5.07 -34.82 -15.87
CA ALA A 676 -5.52 -36.14 -16.27
C ALA A 676 -5.25 -37.15 -15.16
N GLU A 677 -6.16 -38.08 -14.98
CA GLU A 677 -6.06 -39.19 -14.02
C GLU A 677 -6.34 -40.50 -14.75
N PHE A 678 -5.54 -41.52 -14.44
CA PHE A 678 -5.80 -42.89 -14.83
C PHE A 678 -5.83 -43.77 -13.58
N SER A 679 -6.90 -44.55 -13.39
CA SER A 679 -7.06 -45.45 -12.26
C SER A 679 -7.40 -46.88 -12.70
N VAL A 680 -6.98 -47.85 -11.89
CA VAL A 680 -7.27 -49.27 -12.06
C VAL A 680 -7.73 -49.85 -10.74
N THR A 681 -8.89 -50.51 -10.73
CA THR A 681 -9.53 -51.04 -9.52
C THR A 681 -9.91 -52.51 -9.70
N PRO A 682 -9.05 -53.46 -9.31
CA PRO A 682 -9.43 -54.85 -9.12
C PRO A 682 -10.29 -55.05 -7.85
N SER A 683 -11.42 -55.72 -8.00
CA SER A 683 -12.34 -56.10 -6.91
C SER A 683 -12.64 -57.60 -6.92
N ARG A 684 -12.62 -58.23 -5.75
CA ARG A 684 -12.95 -59.65 -5.56
C ARG A 684 -14.18 -59.79 -4.68
N PHE A 685 -15.25 -60.30 -5.27
CA PHE A 685 -16.52 -60.56 -4.61
C PHE A 685 -16.53 -61.93 -3.93
N SER A 686 -17.29 -62.06 -2.84
CA SER A 686 -17.42 -63.30 -2.07
C SER A 686 -18.20 -64.39 -2.80
N ASP A 687 -18.94 -64.04 -3.85
CA ASP A 687 -19.59 -64.99 -4.76
C ASP A 687 -18.61 -65.58 -5.79
N GLY A 688 -17.34 -65.14 -5.82
CA GLY A 688 -16.31 -65.57 -6.75
C GLY A 688 -16.18 -64.74 -8.03
N ASN A 689 -16.95 -63.65 -8.19
CA ASN A 689 -16.73 -62.69 -9.26
C ASN A 689 -15.46 -61.86 -8.98
N ASN A 690 -14.55 -61.84 -9.94
CA ASN A 690 -13.47 -60.85 -10.03
C ASN A 690 -13.87 -59.79 -11.05
N ARG A 691 -13.80 -58.53 -10.63
CA ARG A 691 -14.06 -57.32 -11.43
C ARG A 691 -12.75 -56.56 -11.58
N TRP A 692 -12.51 -56.05 -12.78
CA TRP A 692 -11.46 -55.08 -13.06
C TRP A 692 -12.11 -53.84 -13.65
N GLU A 693 -11.84 -52.69 -13.07
CA GLU A 693 -12.32 -51.39 -13.56
C GLU A 693 -11.12 -50.53 -13.96
N TYR A 694 -11.24 -49.83 -15.09
CA TYR A 694 -10.27 -48.90 -15.63
C TYR A 694 -10.98 -47.58 -15.87
N GLU A 695 -10.43 -46.49 -15.34
CA GLU A 695 -11.00 -45.15 -15.53
C GLU A 695 -9.91 -44.19 -15.99
N PHE A 696 -10.24 -43.35 -16.96
CA PHE A 696 -9.41 -42.24 -17.41
C PHE A 696 -10.24 -40.97 -17.45
N ASN A 697 -9.84 -39.97 -16.68
CA ASN A 697 -10.46 -38.66 -16.64
C ASN A 697 -9.45 -37.62 -17.11
N ALA A 698 -9.86 -36.70 -17.97
CA ALA A 698 -9.03 -35.56 -18.37
C ALA A 698 -9.85 -34.28 -18.39
N ARG A 699 -9.23 -33.17 -17.98
CA ARG A 699 -9.83 -31.84 -17.96
C ARG A 699 -8.94 -30.83 -18.68
N GLN A 700 -9.57 -29.96 -19.45
CA GLN A 700 -8.95 -28.81 -20.11
C GLN A 700 -9.84 -27.57 -19.91
N ARG A 701 -9.32 -26.53 -19.27
CA ARG A 701 -9.96 -25.22 -19.25
C ARG A 701 -9.89 -24.58 -20.63
N ILE A 702 -11.05 -24.31 -21.23
CA ILE A 702 -11.19 -23.73 -22.56
C ILE A 702 -11.57 -22.25 -22.53
N TRP A 703 -12.11 -21.77 -21.40
CA TRP A 703 -12.38 -20.36 -21.17
C TRP A 703 -12.09 -19.99 -19.71
N THR A 704 -11.48 -18.83 -19.50
CA THR A 704 -11.17 -18.30 -18.17
C THR A 704 -11.56 -16.83 -18.10
N GLY A 705 -12.28 -16.47 -17.05
CA GLY A 705 -12.57 -15.10 -16.66
C GLY A 705 -12.79 -15.00 -15.15
N PRO A 706 -12.98 -13.78 -14.62
CA PRO A 706 -13.08 -13.56 -13.17
C PRO A 706 -14.30 -14.20 -12.51
N TYR A 707 -15.40 -14.33 -13.24
CA TYR A 707 -16.67 -14.87 -12.74
C TYR A 707 -17.14 -16.12 -13.45
N LEU A 708 -16.55 -16.48 -14.60
CA LEU A 708 -16.97 -17.62 -15.41
C LEU A 708 -15.77 -18.39 -15.92
N THR A 709 -15.73 -19.69 -15.67
CA THR A 709 -14.79 -20.63 -16.30
C THR A 709 -15.56 -21.69 -17.07
N ALA A 710 -15.01 -22.12 -18.21
CA ALA A 710 -15.52 -23.28 -18.94
C ALA A 710 -14.43 -24.35 -19.06
N ASP A 711 -14.74 -25.56 -18.62
CA ASP A 711 -13.85 -26.71 -18.66
C ASP A 711 -14.44 -27.78 -19.60
N LEU A 712 -13.64 -28.27 -20.55
CA LEU A 712 -13.91 -29.46 -21.34
C LEU A 712 -13.33 -30.67 -20.60
N SER A 713 -14.14 -31.68 -20.34
CA SER A 713 -13.72 -32.92 -19.70
C SER A 713 -13.98 -34.13 -20.60
N LEU A 714 -13.16 -35.16 -20.46
CA LEU A 714 -13.34 -36.47 -21.08
C LEU A 714 -13.23 -37.54 -20.00
N GLY A 715 -14.32 -38.28 -19.77
CA GLY A 715 -14.30 -39.49 -18.96
C GLY A 715 -14.35 -40.73 -19.84
N LEU A 716 -13.43 -41.67 -19.63
CA LEU A 716 -13.43 -43.00 -20.22
C LEU A 716 -13.50 -44.02 -19.09
N ALA A 717 -14.36 -45.03 -19.21
CA ALA A 717 -14.48 -46.09 -18.23
C ALA A 717 -14.59 -47.45 -18.93
N SER A 718 -13.99 -48.49 -18.38
CA SER A 718 -14.15 -49.86 -18.85
C SER A 718 -14.10 -50.82 -17.68
N SER A 719 -14.96 -51.82 -17.69
CA SER A 719 -14.93 -52.91 -16.73
C SER A 719 -14.84 -54.27 -17.41
N HIS A 720 -14.32 -55.24 -16.67
CA HIS A 720 -14.32 -56.65 -17.03
C HIS A 720 -14.68 -57.51 -15.82
N ASN A 721 -15.70 -58.35 -15.98
CA ASN A 721 -16.21 -59.21 -14.93
C ASN A 721 -16.10 -60.68 -15.36
N THR A 722 -15.78 -61.54 -14.39
CA THR A 722 -15.62 -62.99 -14.63
C THR A 722 -16.93 -63.78 -14.57
N LYS A 723 -18.01 -63.18 -14.04
CA LYS A 723 -19.37 -63.75 -13.99
C LYS A 723 -20.37 -62.85 -14.72
N GLU A 724 -21.43 -63.45 -15.26
CA GLU A 724 -22.53 -62.74 -15.96
C GLU A 724 -23.88 -62.96 -15.25
N ASP A 725 -24.12 -64.18 -14.73
CA ASP A 725 -25.37 -64.53 -14.03
C ASP A 725 -25.29 -64.21 -12.52
N VAL A 726 -25.25 -62.91 -12.19
CA VAL A 726 -25.30 -62.43 -10.80
C VAL A 726 -26.49 -61.50 -10.59
N ILE A 727 -26.89 -61.33 -9.33
CA ILE A 727 -28.08 -60.57 -8.90
C ILE A 727 -27.89 -59.04 -8.90
N TYR A 728 -26.70 -58.56 -9.21
CA TYR A 728 -26.34 -57.14 -9.25
C TYR A 728 -25.81 -56.80 -10.66
N TYR A 729 -25.84 -55.52 -11.03
CA TYR A 729 -25.34 -55.11 -12.34
C TYR A 729 -23.86 -55.47 -12.52
N ASN A 730 -23.54 -56.28 -13.53
CA ASN A 730 -22.24 -56.91 -13.68
C ASN A 730 -21.94 -57.30 -15.14
N PRO A 731 -21.73 -56.32 -16.03
CA PRO A 731 -21.52 -56.58 -17.46
C PRO A 731 -20.23 -57.39 -17.66
N LYS A 732 -20.23 -58.39 -18.56
CA LYS A 732 -19.00 -59.19 -18.83
C LYS A 732 -17.82 -58.29 -19.20
N SER A 733 -18.08 -57.32 -20.05
CA SER A 733 -17.15 -56.25 -20.39
C SER A 733 -17.92 -55.08 -20.97
N ASP A 734 -17.53 -53.88 -20.60
CA ASP A 734 -18.13 -52.65 -21.07
C ASP A 734 -17.08 -51.56 -21.35
N PHE A 735 -17.50 -50.54 -22.08
CA PHE A 735 -16.70 -49.35 -22.35
C PHE A 735 -17.60 -48.13 -22.48
N THR A 736 -17.28 -47.07 -21.74
CA THR A 736 -17.97 -45.79 -21.79
C THR A 736 -16.99 -44.69 -22.19
N TYR A 737 -17.43 -43.75 -23.01
CA TYR A 737 -16.75 -42.47 -23.21
C TYR A 737 -17.74 -41.32 -23.13
N VAL A 738 -17.45 -40.30 -22.33
CA VAL A 738 -18.31 -39.14 -22.09
C VAL A 738 -17.49 -37.86 -22.14
N PRO A 739 -17.40 -37.18 -23.30
CA PRO A 739 -17.00 -35.79 -23.33
C PRO A 739 -18.09 -34.92 -22.69
N ALA A 740 -17.70 -33.94 -21.88
CA ALA A 740 -18.61 -33.01 -21.23
C ALA A 740 -18.03 -31.59 -21.16
N ILE A 741 -18.92 -30.61 -21.09
CA ILE A 741 -18.58 -29.21 -20.82
C ILE A 741 -19.15 -28.84 -19.46
N THR A 742 -18.33 -28.21 -18.63
CA THR A 742 -18.70 -27.69 -17.33
C THR A 742 -18.53 -26.18 -17.32
N LEU A 743 -19.58 -25.45 -16.95
CA LEU A 743 -19.58 -24.01 -16.75
C LEU A 743 -19.67 -23.72 -15.25
N ASN A 744 -18.66 -23.05 -14.69
CA ASN A 744 -18.67 -22.61 -13.30
C ASN A 744 -18.83 -21.09 -13.27
N HIS A 745 -19.86 -20.60 -12.61
CA HIS A 745 -20.20 -19.18 -12.52
C HIS A 745 -20.26 -18.71 -11.07
N ILE A 746 -19.43 -17.74 -10.70
CA ILE A 746 -19.48 -17.04 -9.42
C ILE A 746 -20.63 -16.03 -9.49
N MET A 747 -21.64 -16.22 -8.66
CA MET A 747 -22.81 -15.34 -8.58
C MET A 747 -22.62 -14.19 -7.57
N TYR A 748 -21.81 -14.44 -6.54
CA TYR A 748 -21.47 -13.46 -5.52
C TYR A 748 -20.09 -13.78 -4.93
N ARG A 749 -19.28 -12.74 -4.73
CA ARG A 749 -18.02 -12.82 -4.00
C ARG A 749 -17.87 -11.57 -3.14
N HIS A 750 -17.44 -11.77 -1.90
CA HIS A 750 -17.00 -10.70 -1.02
C HIS A 750 -16.04 -11.30 0.01
N TYR A 751 -14.76 -10.94 -0.11
CA TYR A 751 -13.66 -11.55 0.65
C TYR A 751 -13.74 -13.08 0.65
N LYS A 752 -14.01 -13.68 1.82
CA LYS A 752 -14.00 -15.13 2.08
C LYS A 752 -15.38 -15.77 1.94
N THR A 753 -16.32 -15.04 1.32
CA THR A 753 -17.65 -15.54 1.00
C THR A 753 -17.81 -15.62 -0.51
N VAL A 754 -18.06 -16.82 -1.02
CA VAL A 754 -18.26 -17.09 -2.45
C VAL A 754 -19.51 -17.93 -2.62
N TRP A 755 -20.43 -17.50 -3.48
CA TRP A 755 -21.56 -18.29 -3.92
C TRP A 755 -21.45 -18.51 -5.42
N SER A 756 -21.43 -19.77 -5.83
CA SER A 756 -21.27 -20.16 -7.23
C SER A 756 -22.34 -21.17 -7.65
N GLN A 757 -22.54 -21.26 -8.96
CA GLN A 757 -23.35 -22.29 -9.60
C GLN A 757 -22.53 -23.00 -10.69
N GLN A 758 -22.84 -24.27 -10.88
CA GLN A 758 -22.20 -25.13 -11.86
C GLN A 758 -23.26 -25.74 -12.77
N ILE A 759 -22.99 -25.72 -14.08
CA ILE A 759 -23.82 -26.38 -15.08
C ILE A 759 -22.92 -27.35 -15.85
N GLN A 760 -23.36 -28.59 -16.02
CA GLN A 760 -22.62 -29.62 -16.75
C GLN A 760 -23.49 -30.25 -17.81
N PHE A 761 -22.94 -30.50 -19.00
CA PHE A 761 -23.59 -31.27 -20.06
C PHE A 761 -22.60 -32.21 -20.72
N GLY A 762 -22.97 -33.48 -20.87
CA GLY A 762 -22.16 -34.48 -21.54
C GLY A 762 -22.98 -35.36 -22.48
N VAL A 763 -22.37 -35.75 -23.60
CA VAL A 763 -22.98 -36.65 -24.59
C VAL A 763 -21.92 -37.62 -25.06
N GLY A 764 -22.19 -38.90 -24.86
CA GLY A 764 -21.18 -39.96 -25.01
C GLY A 764 -21.75 -41.26 -25.57
N GLY A 765 -20.92 -42.29 -25.56
CA GLY A 765 -21.30 -43.64 -25.97
C GLY A 765 -20.99 -44.65 -24.89
N TYR A 766 -21.82 -45.70 -24.86
CA TYR A 766 -21.65 -46.87 -24.01
C TYR A 766 -21.70 -48.12 -24.88
N TRP A 767 -20.73 -49.00 -24.73
CA TRP A 767 -20.70 -50.31 -25.35
C TRP A 767 -20.72 -51.38 -24.26
N GLU A 768 -21.58 -52.37 -24.42
CA GLU A 768 -21.64 -53.51 -23.52
C GLU A 768 -21.59 -54.82 -24.32
N LYS A 769 -20.77 -55.76 -23.84
CA LYS A 769 -20.68 -57.09 -24.43
C LYS A 769 -22.05 -57.78 -24.35
N ASN A 770 -22.47 -58.38 -25.46
CA ASN A 770 -23.78 -59.04 -25.67
C ASN A 770 -24.97 -58.09 -25.92
N TYR A 771 -24.84 -56.77 -25.71
CA TYR A 771 -25.93 -55.80 -25.90
C TYR A 771 -25.64 -54.69 -26.93
N GLY A 772 -24.36 -54.42 -27.25
CA GLY A 772 -23.96 -53.50 -28.31
C GLY A 772 -23.73 -52.05 -27.83
N ASN A 773 -23.83 -51.09 -28.75
CA ASN A 773 -23.58 -49.67 -28.48
C ASN A 773 -24.87 -48.91 -28.17
N GLY A 774 -24.81 -47.90 -27.30
CA GLY A 774 -25.90 -46.98 -27.05
C GLY A 774 -25.44 -45.59 -26.59
N LEU A 775 -26.40 -44.65 -26.58
CA LEU A 775 -26.17 -43.23 -26.30
C LEU A 775 -26.17 -42.95 -24.79
N VAL A 776 -25.13 -42.25 -24.33
CA VAL A 776 -25.04 -41.67 -22.98
C VAL A 776 -25.39 -40.18 -23.06
N THR A 777 -26.19 -39.69 -22.12
CA THR A 777 -26.50 -38.26 -21.97
C THR A 777 -26.46 -37.89 -20.49
N THR A 778 -25.69 -36.87 -20.15
CA THR A 778 -25.60 -36.33 -18.79
C THR A 778 -25.95 -34.85 -18.78
N ALA A 779 -26.65 -34.42 -17.75
CA ALA A 779 -26.90 -33.01 -17.45
C ALA A 779 -26.85 -32.80 -15.95
N GLY A 780 -26.17 -31.76 -15.49
CA GLY A 780 -26.01 -31.44 -14.07
C GLY A 780 -26.22 -29.96 -13.79
N TYR A 781 -26.82 -29.66 -12.65
CA TYR A 781 -26.88 -28.31 -12.10
C TYR A 781 -26.62 -28.35 -10.60
N GLY A 782 -25.69 -27.52 -10.13
CA GLY A 782 -25.39 -27.41 -8.71
C GLY A 782 -25.11 -25.99 -8.26
N GLN A 783 -25.16 -25.79 -6.95
CA GLN A 783 -24.75 -24.56 -6.28
C GLN A 783 -23.80 -24.89 -5.14
N ARG A 784 -22.84 -24.00 -4.88
CA ARG A 784 -21.85 -24.14 -3.81
C ARG A 784 -21.68 -22.81 -3.08
N ILE A 785 -21.59 -22.86 -1.76
CA ILE A 785 -21.38 -21.71 -0.88
C ILE A 785 -20.13 -21.98 -0.04
N GLN A 786 -19.15 -21.10 -0.17
CA GLN A 786 -18.02 -20.97 0.73
C GLN A 786 -18.26 -19.76 1.63
N TRP A 787 -18.12 -19.93 2.94
CA TRP A 787 -18.39 -18.88 3.91
C TRP A 787 -17.32 -18.82 5.00
N ASN A 788 -16.66 -17.66 5.08
CA ASN A 788 -15.65 -17.31 6.09
C ASN A 788 -14.49 -18.32 6.21
N ASP A 789 -14.12 -19.00 5.12
CA ASP A 789 -13.09 -20.07 5.07
C ASP A 789 -13.38 -21.31 5.95
N VAL A 790 -14.51 -21.36 6.67
CA VAL A 790 -14.82 -22.42 7.64
C VAL A 790 -15.98 -23.31 7.21
N VAL A 791 -16.85 -22.83 6.33
CA VAL A 791 -17.96 -23.62 5.77
C VAL A 791 -17.78 -23.69 4.26
N ASP A 792 -17.82 -24.89 3.72
CA ASP A 792 -17.93 -25.14 2.29
C ASP A 792 -19.02 -26.20 2.05
N THR A 793 -20.10 -25.83 1.37
CA THR A 793 -21.25 -26.71 1.17
C THR A 793 -21.84 -26.59 -0.22
N GLY A 794 -22.26 -27.71 -0.78
CA GLY A 794 -22.82 -27.79 -2.12
C GLY A 794 -24.06 -28.66 -2.18
N VAL A 795 -24.89 -28.39 -3.18
CA VAL A 795 -25.98 -29.26 -3.61
C VAL A 795 -26.02 -29.32 -5.13
N ALA A 796 -26.17 -30.51 -5.68
CA ALA A 796 -26.21 -30.73 -7.12
C ALA A 796 -27.30 -31.74 -7.50
N VAL A 797 -27.97 -31.48 -8.62
CA VAL A 797 -28.89 -32.42 -9.27
C VAL A 797 -28.24 -32.88 -10.56
N THR A 798 -28.15 -34.20 -10.74
CA THR A 798 -27.56 -34.83 -11.92
C THR A 798 -28.58 -35.76 -12.55
N TYR A 799 -28.77 -35.58 -13.86
CA TYR A 799 -29.51 -36.48 -14.72
C TYR A 799 -28.52 -37.26 -15.59
N ASP A 800 -28.55 -38.57 -15.48
CA ASP A 800 -27.81 -39.50 -16.33
C ASP A 800 -28.80 -40.36 -17.11
N LYS A 801 -28.52 -40.62 -18.39
CA LYS A 801 -29.29 -41.58 -19.18
C LYS A 801 -28.39 -42.37 -20.09
N ARG A 802 -28.28 -43.67 -19.83
CA ARG A 802 -27.44 -44.61 -20.60
C ARG A 802 -28.08 -46.00 -20.69
N PRO A 803 -27.60 -46.87 -21.60
CA PRO A 803 -28.09 -48.24 -21.69
C PRO A 803 -27.47 -49.10 -20.59
N TYR A 804 -28.26 -49.95 -19.94
CA TYR A 804 -27.80 -51.09 -19.14
C TYR A 804 -28.52 -52.33 -19.63
N ASP A 805 -27.81 -53.44 -19.84
CA ASP A 805 -28.38 -54.68 -20.41
C ASP A 805 -29.18 -54.41 -21.71
N GLY A 806 -28.73 -53.44 -22.51
CA GLY A 806 -29.36 -53.00 -23.77
C GLY A 806 -30.60 -52.10 -23.63
N ALA A 807 -31.11 -51.86 -22.43
CA ALA A 807 -32.25 -50.98 -22.16
C ALA A 807 -31.79 -49.57 -21.78
N ARG A 808 -32.33 -48.52 -22.42
CA ARG A 808 -32.03 -47.13 -22.03
C ARG A 808 -32.75 -46.77 -20.75
N GLU A 809 -31.97 -46.47 -19.72
CA GLU A 809 -32.45 -46.15 -18.40
C GLU A 809 -31.88 -44.81 -17.95
N HIS A 810 -32.62 -44.14 -17.08
CA HIS A 810 -32.27 -42.84 -16.54
C HIS A 810 -32.14 -42.89 -15.03
N ASP A 811 -31.26 -42.05 -14.51
CA ASP A 811 -31.11 -41.77 -13.09
C ASP A 811 -31.14 -40.25 -12.89
N LEU A 812 -32.05 -39.79 -12.04
CA LEU A 812 -32.08 -38.42 -11.55
C LEU A 812 -31.70 -38.45 -10.07
N SER A 813 -30.52 -37.94 -9.75
CA SER A 813 -29.93 -37.95 -8.43
C SER A 813 -29.70 -36.54 -7.88
N LEU A 814 -29.82 -36.40 -6.57
CA LEU A 814 -29.47 -35.23 -5.78
C LEU A 814 -28.26 -35.58 -4.93
N ALA A 815 -27.19 -34.80 -4.98
CA ALA A 815 -26.04 -34.91 -4.09
C ALA A 815 -25.93 -33.64 -3.23
N PHE A 816 -25.45 -33.79 -2.00
CA PHE A 816 -25.07 -32.68 -1.14
C PHE A 816 -23.78 -33.00 -0.39
N ASP A 817 -23.00 -31.96 -0.10
CA ASP A 817 -21.79 -32.05 0.70
C ASP A 817 -21.67 -30.85 1.64
N LEU A 818 -21.03 -31.05 2.78
CA LEU A 818 -20.68 -30.03 3.76
C LEU A 818 -19.31 -30.36 4.36
N ASN A 819 -18.41 -29.40 4.29
CA ASN A 819 -17.20 -29.32 5.09
C ASN A 819 -17.34 -28.15 6.06
N TYR A 820 -17.26 -28.42 7.35
CA TYR A 820 -17.35 -27.40 8.41
C TYR A 820 -16.21 -27.50 9.39
N ARG A 821 -15.45 -26.41 9.56
CA ARG A 821 -14.36 -26.25 10.51
C ARG A 821 -14.76 -25.37 11.70
N PHE A 822 -14.50 -25.82 12.93
CA PHE A 822 -14.92 -25.12 14.16
C PHE A 822 -14.00 -25.31 15.37
#